data_AF-A0AA96WP66-F1
#
_entry.id   AF-A0AA96WP66-F1
#
_cell.length_a   1.000
_cell.length_b   1.000
_cell.length_c   1.000
_cell.angle_alpha   90.00
_cell.angle_beta   90.00
_cell.angle_gamma   90.00
#
_symmetry.space_group_name_H-M   'P 1'
#
loop_
_entity.id
_entity.type
_entity.pdbx_description
1 polymer ?
#
loop_
_entity_poly.entity_id
_entity_poly.type
_entity_poly.pdbx_seq_one_letter_code
_entity_poly.pdbx_strand_id
1 'polypeptide(L)'
;MSPLGSGSGDAPGDRTLGALVSGQLLRLCEASGLGSGDARNYARLLTDSLGAVAERPLDLPPPSLSFLSDDSTPVEFSLSLTPDAHPAIRVLLEPGCGAGGLRDNGLEGLRAVRAMARRWGFATDQLDVLEDLFLPTDPQGLLALWIALELRPGGVPKIKVYLNPSASGEERAAETVRTALDRLGHRHAFDALPPADGYPFFALDLGDWAAPRVKIYTAHRDLAVRDVGGLCRMESGPDRTTLEEFLRTVGGFEEGRDGYRARPEARFDRRPVLSCHSFTRTTGGPTGFTLHVPVRDYARDDAEALRRAGAVLGRHGIDPGALDRPLAAVTGRPLTDGVGLVAYVALAHEQHKPARVTAYISSEAYAVRPPNGRPYNDHEPFSTTSGARTPMEPYRIKVVEPIALTTREQREAALERVHYNLFDLRAEEVTIDLLSDSGTGAISAAQLAAGMEGDESYAGSRSFYRFHETVTELTGYRHILPAHQGRAAERILFNTLLEPGGIVLANTHFDTTRANVELSGCQAHDIPCVEARDLDSEVPFKGNIDLDRLRQTLEGPDGSRVRVVIMTITNNGGGGQPVSMENLKQTAEICRRHGVPMILDAARFAENAWLVTRHEEAYRGHTPRQVAEEAFRLADGCVMSAKKDGIVHIGGFIGLNDPELAEKCERLLIATEGFATYGGLAGRDLDMMATGLLEVTEPAYLAERADVASHLADRVRAAGVDLLEPPGLHALYLNAGRLLPHIPPHHYPGHALACRLYLEGGIRSAELGSLYLGEEDEDGNPVKSAPYELVRLALPRRVYTRSHYDHVGRTLERIAKESESVHGYRIVEQSPILRHFRAKLQPVTG
;
A
#
# COMPACT_ATOMS: atom_id res chain seq x y z
N MET A 1 25.86 34.77 23.06
CA MET A 1 25.53 35.43 21.78
C MET A 1 24.76 34.42 20.95
N SER A 2 23.67 34.88 20.34
CA SER A 2 22.51 34.13 19.82
C SER A 2 22.79 32.96 18.86
N PRO A 3 21.84 32.00 18.72
CA PRO A 3 22.00 30.77 17.95
C PRO A 3 21.65 30.97 16.47
N LEU A 4 22.33 30.26 15.58
CA LEU A 4 22.04 30.20 14.15
C LEU A 4 21.87 28.75 13.70
N GLY A 5 20.64 28.41 13.31
CA GLY A 5 20.29 27.58 12.15
C GLY A 5 20.64 26.10 12.17
N SER A 6 19.67 25.26 12.54
CA SER A 6 19.58 23.87 12.11
C SER A 6 19.09 23.80 10.65
N GLY A 7 20.02 23.80 9.71
CA GLY A 7 19.80 23.41 8.31
C GLY A 7 20.55 22.11 8.05
N SER A 8 19.83 21.12 7.54
CA SER A 8 20.38 19.89 6.96
C SER A 8 21.51 20.24 5.98
N GLY A 9 22.68 19.66 6.21
CA GLY A 9 23.88 19.94 5.43
C GLY A 9 23.82 19.31 4.04
N ASP A 10 23.20 20.01 3.08
CA ASP A 10 23.52 19.84 1.67
C ASP A 10 24.74 20.71 1.34
N ALA A 11 25.84 20.08 0.92
CA ALA A 11 26.94 20.80 0.32
C ALA A 11 26.44 21.43 -1.00
N PRO A 12 26.73 22.70 -1.31
CA PRO A 12 26.18 23.41 -2.48
C PRO A 12 26.56 22.84 -3.88
N GLY A 13 27.29 21.72 -3.95
CA GLY A 13 27.87 21.15 -5.18
C GLY A 13 27.12 19.95 -5.78
N ASP A 14 26.23 19.29 -5.05
CA ASP A 14 25.64 18.00 -5.46
C ASP A 14 24.26 18.17 -6.13
N ARG A 15 24.12 19.11 -7.07
CA ARG A 15 22.81 19.38 -7.71
C ARG A 15 22.43 18.38 -8.80
N THR A 16 23.38 17.58 -9.29
CA THR A 16 23.16 16.59 -10.35
C THR A 16 23.60 15.20 -9.90
N LEU A 17 23.01 14.17 -10.49
CA LEU A 17 23.34 12.77 -10.21
C LEU A 17 24.84 12.49 -10.38
N GLY A 18 25.43 12.96 -11.49
CA GLY A 18 26.85 12.80 -11.79
C GLY A 18 27.76 13.47 -10.77
N ALA A 19 27.41 14.67 -10.30
CA ALA A 19 28.16 15.35 -9.26
C ALA A 19 28.18 14.56 -7.94
N LEU A 20 27.01 14.09 -7.50
CA LEU A 20 26.88 13.28 -6.29
C LEU A 20 27.69 11.99 -6.36
N VAL A 21 27.45 11.14 -7.37
CA VAL A 21 28.06 9.80 -7.44
C VAL A 21 29.57 9.87 -7.72
N SER A 22 30.03 10.87 -8.48
CA SER A 22 31.46 11.09 -8.69
C SER A 22 32.14 11.63 -7.42
N GLY A 23 31.49 12.52 -6.67
CA GLY A 23 31.95 13.01 -5.38
C GLY A 23 32.07 11.91 -4.34
N GLN A 24 31.05 11.05 -4.23
CA GLN A 24 31.06 9.85 -3.38
C GLN A 24 32.21 8.92 -3.78
N LEU A 25 32.39 8.65 -5.07
CA LEU A 25 33.45 7.77 -5.56
C LEU A 25 34.86 8.32 -5.23
N LEU A 26 35.08 9.63 -5.36
CA LEU A 26 36.36 10.25 -5.01
C LEU A 26 36.68 10.09 -3.52
N ARG A 27 35.68 10.34 -2.65
CA ARG A 27 35.85 10.19 -1.19
C ARG A 27 36.05 8.72 -0.80
N LEU A 28 35.34 7.79 -1.46
CA LEU A 28 35.54 6.34 -1.28
C LEU A 28 36.96 5.90 -1.68
N CYS A 29 37.47 6.39 -2.81
CA CYS A 29 38.83 6.13 -3.27
C CYS A 29 39.87 6.61 -2.26
N GLU A 30 39.71 7.82 -1.73
CA GLU A 30 40.57 8.35 -0.68
C GLU A 30 40.50 7.52 0.61
N ALA A 31 39.28 7.17 1.06
CA ALA A 31 39.07 6.35 2.25
C ALA A 31 39.68 4.95 2.14
N SER A 32 39.82 4.42 0.91
CA SER A 32 40.35 3.07 0.65
C SER A 32 41.81 3.05 0.17
N GLY A 33 42.45 4.22 0.05
CA GLY A 33 43.88 4.35 -0.30
C GLY A 33 44.20 4.32 -1.80
N LEU A 34 43.23 4.56 -2.69
CA LEU A 34 43.49 4.68 -4.12
C LEU A 34 44.00 6.10 -4.45
N GLY A 35 45.04 6.18 -5.30
CA GLY A 35 45.68 7.44 -5.65
C GLY A 35 44.72 8.45 -6.30
N SER A 36 44.86 9.74 -5.95
CA SER A 36 43.94 10.79 -6.42
C SER A 36 43.90 10.97 -7.94
N GLY A 37 44.97 10.61 -8.65
CA GLY A 37 45.00 10.58 -10.12
C GLY A 37 44.08 9.52 -10.70
N ASP A 38 44.15 8.29 -10.19
CA ASP A 38 43.30 7.17 -10.61
C ASP A 38 41.84 7.42 -10.23
N ALA A 39 41.59 7.92 -9.02
CA ALA A 39 40.26 8.28 -8.54
C ALA A 39 39.55 9.28 -9.47
N ARG A 40 40.25 10.34 -9.91
CA ARG A 40 39.71 11.31 -10.88
C ARG A 40 39.43 10.70 -12.25
N ASN A 41 40.28 9.78 -12.71
CA ASN A 41 40.06 9.09 -13.98
C ASN A 41 38.81 8.21 -13.92
N TYR A 42 38.59 7.50 -12.81
CA TYR A 42 37.41 6.67 -12.60
C TYR A 42 36.12 7.48 -12.39
N ALA A 43 36.19 8.62 -11.69
CA ALA A 43 35.08 9.55 -11.57
C ALA A 43 34.61 10.07 -12.93
N ARG A 44 35.54 10.46 -13.81
CA ARG A 44 35.21 10.86 -15.19
C ARG A 44 34.63 9.72 -16.00
N LEU A 45 35.22 8.53 -15.89
CA LEU A 45 34.69 7.35 -16.57
C LEU A 45 33.23 7.05 -16.15
N LEU A 46 32.91 7.19 -14.86
CA LEU A 46 31.56 6.99 -14.35
C LEU A 46 30.58 7.99 -14.98
N THR A 47 30.91 9.28 -14.97
CA THR A 47 30.05 10.30 -15.58
C THR A 47 29.93 10.13 -17.10
N ASP A 48 31.04 9.82 -17.78
CA ASP A 48 31.04 9.56 -19.23
C ASP A 48 30.14 8.35 -19.58
N SER A 49 30.11 7.34 -18.72
CA SER A 49 29.31 6.13 -18.94
C SER A 49 27.82 6.33 -18.66
N LEU A 50 27.45 7.28 -17.81
CA LEU A 50 26.06 7.69 -17.58
C LEU A 50 25.55 8.67 -18.66
N GLY A 51 26.46 9.26 -19.44
CA GLY A 51 26.10 10.18 -20.52
C GLY A 51 25.28 11.37 -20.02
N ALA A 52 24.21 11.71 -20.75
CA ALA A 52 23.35 12.86 -20.41
C ALA A 52 22.66 12.73 -19.04
N VAL A 53 22.49 11.50 -18.53
CA VAL A 53 21.89 11.27 -17.21
C VAL A 53 22.79 11.76 -16.08
N ALA A 54 24.11 11.85 -16.28
CA ALA A 54 25.02 12.44 -15.29
C ALA A 54 24.66 13.90 -14.96
N GLU A 55 24.12 14.65 -15.92
CA GLU A 55 23.73 16.05 -15.75
C GLU A 55 22.31 16.22 -15.21
N ARG A 56 21.59 15.10 -14.96
CA ARG A 56 20.21 15.16 -14.46
C ARG A 56 20.17 15.75 -13.04
N PRO A 57 19.32 16.76 -12.80
CA PRO A 57 19.09 17.30 -11.46
C PRO A 57 18.53 16.25 -10.49
N LEU A 58 18.98 16.27 -9.23
CA LEU A 58 18.53 15.33 -8.18
C LEU A 58 17.16 15.68 -7.57
N ASP A 59 16.66 16.90 -7.80
CA ASP A 59 15.28 17.29 -7.45
C ASP A 59 14.24 16.69 -8.42
N LEU A 60 14.68 16.11 -9.53
CA LEU A 60 13.84 15.32 -10.42
C LEU A 60 13.86 13.84 -10.01
N PRO A 61 12.78 13.09 -10.26
CA PRO A 61 12.77 11.65 -10.02
C PRO A 61 13.86 10.92 -10.85
N PRO A 62 14.23 9.68 -10.46
CA PRO A 62 15.17 8.86 -11.21
C PRO A 62 14.86 8.83 -12.72
N PRO A 63 15.89 8.73 -13.58
CA PRO A 63 15.72 8.74 -15.04
C PRO A 63 14.93 7.53 -15.55
N SER A 64 14.95 6.43 -14.81
CA SER A 64 14.22 5.18 -15.07
C SER A 64 14.17 4.37 -13.77
N LEU A 65 13.29 3.37 -13.69
CA LEU A 65 13.24 2.40 -12.58
C LEU A 65 14.39 1.39 -12.70
N SER A 66 15.61 1.81 -12.33
CA SER A 66 16.78 0.91 -12.32
C SER A 66 16.64 -0.14 -11.22
N PHE A 67 16.79 -1.42 -11.56
CA PHE A 67 16.82 -2.51 -10.57
C PHE A 67 18.17 -2.65 -9.85
N LEU A 68 19.13 -1.78 -10.16
CA LEU A 68 20.48 -1.82 -9.63
C LEU A 68 20.49 -1.48 -8.12
N SER A 69 19.66 -0.53 -7.71
CA SER A 69 19.54 -0.08 -6.32
C SER A 69 18.06 0.08 -5.94
N ASP A 70 17.76 0.05 -4.64
CA ASP A 70 16.38 0.11 -4.16
C ASP A 70 15.73 1.49 -4.40
N ASP A 71 16.51 2.57 -4.50
CA ASP A 71 16.03 3.92 -4.81
C ASP A 71 16.08 4.26 -6.31
N SER A 72 16.30 3.26 -7.16
CA SER A 72 16.43 3.41 -8.62
C SER A 72 17.62 4.27 -9.07
N THR A 73 18.60 4.52 -8.19
CA THR A 73 19.87 5.12 -8.62
C THR A 73 20.64 4.15 -9.54
N PRO A 74 21.08 4.59 -10.73
CA PRO A 74 21.75 3.72 -11.69
C PRO A 74 23.23 3.45 -11.35
N VAL A 75 23.64 3.65 -10.10
CA VAL A 75 25.00 3.47 -9.58
C VAL A 75 24.96 2.89 -8.17
N GLU A 76 25.72 1.84 -7.91
CA GLU A 76 25.95 1.24 -6.58
C GLU A 76 27.45 0.96 -6.41
N PHE A 77 27.96 1.14 -5.20
CA PHE A 77 29.35 0.85 -4.86
C PHE A 77 29.45 -0.51 -4.18
N SER A 78 30.64 -1.13 -4.19
CA SER A 78 30.92 -2.20 -3.24
C SER A 78 32.39 -2.22 -2.85
N LEU A 79 32.65 -2.69 -1.63
CA LEU A 79 34.00 -2.84 -1.08
C LEU A 79 34.26 -4.32 -0.86
N SER A 80 35.30 -4.83 -1.51
CA SER A 80 35.72 -6.22 -1.38
C SER A 80 36.98 -6.30 -0.53
N LEU A 81 36.89 -6.99 0.60
CA LEU A 81 37.93 -7.03 1.62
C LEU A 81 38.48 -8.44 1.78
N THR A 82 39.81 -8.55 1.74
CA THR A 82 40.57 -9.77 2.06
C THR A 82 41.56 -9.46 3.17
N PRO A 83 41.96 -10.46 3.98
CA PRO A 83 43.00 -10.27 5.00
C PRO A 83 44.27 -9.67 4.40
N ASP A 84 44.90 -8.77 5.15
CA ASP A 84 46.20 -8.16 4.83
C ASP A 84 46.27 -7.39 3.48
N ALA A 85 45.14 -6.95 2.93
CA ALA A 85 45.07 -6.18 1.69
C ALA A 85 44.18 -4.94 1.81
N HIS A 86 44.46 -3.93 0.98
CA HIS A 86 43.58 -2.76 0.85
C HIS A 86 42.22 -3.15 0.26
N PRO A 87 41.11 -2.50 0.68
CA PRO A 87 39.79 -2.73 0.10
C PRO A 87 39.77 -2.46 -1.40
N ALA A 88 39.26 -3.42 -2.18
CA ALA A 88 39.02 -3.23 -3.60
C ALA A 88 37.67 -2.56 -3.82
N ILE A 89 37.68 -1.34 -4.35
CA ILE A 89 36.47 -0.59 -4.70
C ILE A 89 35.92 -1.10 -6.01
N ARG A 90 34.60 -1.31 -6.05
CA ARG A 90 33.87 -1.59 -7.27
C ARG A 90 32.72 -0.61 -7.46
N VAL A 91 32.45 -0.29 -8.72
CA VAL A 91 31.30 0.52 -9.13
C VAL A 91 30.46 -0.32 -10.07
N LEU A 92 29.19 -0.57 -9.71
CA LEU A 92 28.19 -1.13 -10.60
C LEU A 92 27.37 0.02 -11.17
N LEU A 93 27.18 0.06 -12.48
CA LEU A 93 26.42 1.11 -13.15
C LEU A 93 25.55 0.55 -14.28
N GLU A 94 24.47 1.27 -14.58
CA GLU A 94 23.56 1.01 -15.70
C GLU A 94 23.68 2.13 -16.74
N PRO A 95 24.54 1.99 -17.77
CA PRO A 95 24.78 3.05 -18.76
C PRO A 95 23.53 3.47 -19.54
N GLY A 96 22.63 2.52 -19.80
CA GLY A 96 21.39 2.76 -20.54
C GLY A 96 20.26 3.36 -19.71
N CYS A 97 20.51 3.75 -18.46
CA CYS A 97 19.51 4.43 -17.65
C CYS A 97 19.01 5.69 -18.37
N GLY A 98 17.69 5.92 -18.37
CA GLY A 98 17.07 7.01 -19.13
C GLY A 98 16.84 6.76 -20.64
N ALA A 99 17.18 5.59 -21.18
CA ALA A 99 16.76 5.19 -22.52
C ALA A 99 15.24 4.92 -22.60
N GLY A 100 14.64 5.02 -23.80
CA GLY A 100 13.19 4.90 -24.02
C GLY A 100 12.58 3.52 -23.77
N GLY A 101 13.40 2.50 -23.50
CA GLY A 101 12.98 1.14 -23.16
C GLY A 101 14.18 0.21 -22.95
N LEU A 102 13.92 -1.03 -22.50
CA LEU A 102 14.97 -2.01 -22.18
C LEU A 102 15.88 -2.35 -23.38
N ARG A 103 15.34 -2.34 -24.60
CA ARG A 103 16.13 -2.56 -25.80
C ARG A 103 17.18 -1.47 -26.00
N ASP A 104 16.77 -0.21 -25.96
CA ASP A 104 17.66 0.93 -26.12
C ASP A 104 18.65 1.01 -24.95
N ASN A 105 18.18 0.70 -23.73
CA ASN A 105 19.03 0.58 -22.55
C ASN A 105 20.18 -0.43 -22.77
N GLY A 106 19.85 -1.63 -23.26
CA GLY A 106 20.85 -2.65 -23.58
C GLY A 106 21.81 -2.23 -24.69
N LEU A 107 21.32 -1.53 -25.73
CA LEU A 107 22.15 -1.01 -26.81
C LEU A 107 23.15 0.06 -26.32
N GLU A 108 22.72 0.98 -25.46
CA GLU A 108 23.63 1.94 -24.82
C GLU A 108 24.65 1.23 -23.92
N GLY A 109 24.21 0.22 -23.16
CA GLY A 109 25.09 -0.65 -22.39
C GLY A 109 26.18 -1.30 -23.25
N LEU A 110 25.82 -1.89 -24.39
CA LEU A 110 26.78 -2.46 -25.34
C LEU A 110 27.75 -1.42 -25.89
N ARG A 111 27.26 -0.22 -26.23
CA ARG A 111 28.12 0.87 -26.71
C ARG A 111 29.14 1.27 -25.66
N ALA A 112 28.74 1.37 -24.40
CA ALA A 112 29.63 1.66 -23.28
C ALA A 112 30.70 0.59 -23.13
N VAL A 113 30.33 -0.70 -23.11
CA VAL A 113 31.29 -1.83 -23.04
C VAL A 113 32.27 -1.81 -24.22
N ARG A 114 31.78 -1.62 -25.45
CA ARG A 114 32.63 -1.57 -26.65
C ARG A 114 33.54 -0.34 -26.67
N ALA A 115 33.11 0.79 -26.11
CA ALA A 115 33.96 1.97 -25.94
C ALA A 115 35.10 1.70 -24.94
N MET A 116 34.79 1.05 -23.83
CA MET A 116 35.80 0.59 -22.85
C MET A 116 36.78 -0.43 -23.48
N ALA A 117 36.27 -1.37 -24.29
CA ALA A 117 37.07 -2.35 -25.03
C ALA A 117 38.10 -1.68 -25.95
N ARG A 118 37.68 -0.68 -26.72
CA ARG A 118 38.59 0.12 -27.57
C ARG A 118 39.60 0.92 -26.74
N ARG A 119 39.17 1.48 -25.61
CA ARG A 119 40.01 2.31 -24.75
C ARG A 119 41.16 1.53 -24.11
N TRP A 120 40.92 0.29 -23.68
CA TRP A 120 41.90 -0.52 -22.94
C TRP A 120 42.37 -1.77 -23.68
N GLY A 121 41.92 -1.99 -24.92
CA GLY A 121 42.43 -3.05 -25.79
C GLY A 121 42.05 -4.46 -25.36
N PHE A 122 40.80 -4.70 -24.98
CA PHE A 122 40.29 -6.04 -24.67
C PHE A 122 39.19 -6.49 -25.63
N ALA A 123 39.01 -7.81 -25.74
CA ALA A 123 38.03 -8.43 -26.64
C ALA A 123 36.63 -8.54 -26.01
N THR A 124 35.60 -8.42 -26.85
CA THR A 124 34.18 -8.61 -26.46
C THR A 124 33.58 -9.90 -27.01
N ASP A 125 34.39 -10.80 -27.60
CA ASP A 125 33.90 -11.98 -28.33
C ASP A 125 32.93 -12.83 -27.50
N GLN A 126 33.19 -13.00 -26.20
CA GLN A 126 32.33 -13.75 -25.29
C GLN A 126 30.95 -13.10 -25.08
N LEU A 127 30.86 -11.77 -25.15
CA LEU A 127 29.60 -11.04 -25.08
C LEU A 127 28.89 -11.07 -26.45
N ASP A 128 29.65 -10.90 -27.54
CA ASP A 128 29.10 -10.83 -28.89
C ASP A 128 28.40 -12.15 -29.29
N VAL A 129 28.91 -13.32 -28.87
CA VAL A 129 28.25 -14.63 -29.13
C VAL A 129 26.97 -14.89 -28.33
N LEU A 130 26.64 -14.02 -27.38
CA LEU A 130 25.46 -14.13 -26.52
C LEU A 130 24.44 -13.01 -26.75
N GLU A 131 24.75 -12.03 -27.62
CA GLU A 131 23.95 -10.82 -27.80
C GLU A 131 22.48 -11.13 -28.09
N ASP A 132 22.20 -12.08 -28.99
CA ASP A 132 20.83 -12.49 -29.36
C ASP A 132 20.04 -13.15 -28.22
N LEU A 133 20.71 -13.78 -27.25
CA LEU A 133 20.06 -14.44 -26.12
C LEU A 133 19.61 -13.44 -25.06
N PHE A 134 20.45 -12.45 -24.76
CA PHE A 134 20.26 -11.53 -23.65
C PHE A 134 19.75 -10.15 -24.06
N LEU A 135 19.84 -9.82 -25.35
CA LEU A 135 19.34 -8.57 -25.94
C LEU A 135 18.45 -8.88 -27.17
N PRO A 136 17.34 -9.63 -26.98
CA PRO A 136 16.41 -9.91 -28.06
C PRO A 136 15.72 -8.62 -28.55
N THR A 137 14.98 -8.73 -29.66
CA THR A 137 14.28 -7.59 -30.28
C THR A 137 13.27 -6.92 -29.33
N ASP A 138 12.70 -7.68 -28.40
CA ASP A 138 11.72 -7.23 -27.40
C ASP A 138 12.10 -7.78 -26.01
N PRO A 139 13.07 -7.15 -25.31
CA PRO A 139 13.59 -7.66 -24.06
C PRO A 139 12.64 -7.41 -22.89
N GLN A 140 12.46 -8.42 -22.05
CA GLN A 140 11.62 -8.42 -20.85
C GLN A 140 12.45 -8.39 -19.56
N GLY A 141 11.80 -8.13 -18.43
CA GLY A 141 12.41 -8.19 -17.10
C GLY A 141 12.80 -6.82 -16.54
N LEU A 142 13.77 -6.81 -15.61
CA LEU A 142 14.10 -5.64 -14.79
C LEU A 142 15.45 -4.99 -15.13
N LEU A 143 16.25 -5.61 -15.98
CA LEU A 143 17.50 -5.05 -16.49
C LEU A 143 17.77 -5.55 -17.91
N ALA A 144 18.60 -4.82 -18.65
CA ALA A 144 19.17 -5.29 -19.92
C ALA A 144 20.66 -5.61 -19.77
N LEU A 145 21.48 -4.60 -19.42
CA LEU A 145 22.92 -4.77 -19.24
C LEU A 145 23.46 -3.81 -18.16
N TRP A 146 24.18 -4.36 -17.18
CA TRP A 146 24.95 -3.56 -16.23
C TRP A 146 26.46 -3.79 -16.39
N ILE A 147 27.25 -2.78 -16.01
CA ILE A 147 28.71 -2.84 -16.02
C ILE A 147 29.20 -2.71 -14.58
N ALA A 148 30.05 -3.64 -14.13
CA ALA A 148 30.83 -3.48 -12.91
C ALA A 148 32.30 -3.22 -13.24
N LEU A 149 32.87 -2.21 -12.56
CA LEU A 149 34.26 -1.81 -12.66
C LEU A 149 34.95 -2.12 -11.33
N GLU A 150 35.97 -2.99 -11.31
CA GLU A 150 36.88 -3.15 -10.17
C GLU A 150 38.08 -2.21 -10.36
N LEU A 151 38.16 -1.20 -9.48
CA LEU A 151 39.13 -0.11 -9.60
C LEU A 151 40.50 -0.58 -9.14
N ARG A 152 41.55 -0.21 -9.89
CA ARG A 152 42.94 -0.61 -9.61
C ARG A 152 43.88 0.59 -9.71
N PRO A 153 45.00 0.56 -8.97
CA PRO A 153 46.10 1.47 -9.25
C PRO A 153 46.55 1.36 -10.71
N GLY A 154 46.84 2.49 -11.35
CA GLY A 154 47.29 2.55 -12.76
C GLY A 154 46.17 2.85 -13.77
N GLY A 155 44.94 3.11 -13.33
CA GLY A 155 43.90 3.72 -14.16
C GLY A 155 43.19 2.80 -15.17
N VAL A 156 43.41 1.48 -15.08
CA VAL A 156 42.72 0.47 -15.90
C VAL A 156 41.88 -0.43 -14.99
N PRO A 157 40.54 -0.37 -15.04
CA PRO A 157 39.70 -1.21 -14.19
C PRO A 157 39.61 -2.63 -14.76
N LYS A 158 39.28 -3.61 -13.92
CA LYS A 158 38.73 -4.86 -14.44
C LYS A 158 37.24 -4.71 -14.68
N ILE A 159 36.73 -5.31 -15.74
CA ILE A 159 35.37 -5.09 -16.19
C ILE A 159 34.59 -6.39 -16.07
N LYS A 160 33.33 -6.27 -15.68
CA LYS A 160 32.36 -7.36 -15.74
C LYS A 160 31.05 -6.83 -16.24
N VAL A 161 30.38 -7.59 -17.09
CA VAL A 161 29.01 -7.29 -17.54
C VAL A 161 28.02 -8.23 -16.88
N TYR A 162 26.84 -7.72 -16.54
CA TYR A 162 25.71 -8.48 -16.03
C TYR A 162 24.59 -8.43 -17.07
N LEU A 163 24.01 -9.58 -17.36
CA LEU A 163 22.98 -9.80 -18.35
C LEU A 163 21.78 -10.46 -17.69
N ASN A 164 20.60 -10.24 -18.26
CA ASN A 164 19.32 -10.74 -17.78
C ASN A 164 18.95 -12.10 -18.37
N PRO A 165 19.01 -13.21 -17.61
CA PRO A 165 18.62 -14.52 -18.14
C PRO A 165 17.16 -14.60 -18.58
N SER A 166 16.29 -13.77 -17.99
CA SER A 166 14.87 -13.69 -18.30
C SER A 166 14.55 -12.71 -19.44
N ALA A 167 15.54 -12.27 -20.23
CA ALA A 167 15.34 -11.30 -21.30
C ALA A 167 14.28 -11.72 -22.35
N SER A 168 14.02 -13.02 -22.49
CA SER A 168 12.98 -13.58 -23.37
C SER A 168 11.80 -14.20 -22.62
N GLY A 169 11.62 -13.88 -21.33
CA GLY A 169 10.63 -14.48 -20.42
C GLY A 169 11.27 -15.22 -19.25
N GLU A 170 10.65 -15.16 -18.06
CA GLU A 170 11.16 -15.80 -16.83
C GLU A 170 11.18 -17.32 -16.93
N GLU A 171 10.18 -17.91 -17.61
CA GLU A 171 10.07 -19.33 -17.88
C GLU A 171 11.21 -19.87 -18.75
N ARG A 172 11.86 -18.99 -19.53
CA ARG A 172 12.99 -19.32 -20.40
C ARG A 172 14.35 -19.11 -19.74
N ALA A 173 14.42 -18.53 -18.55
CA ALA A 173 15.68 -18.16 -17.91
C ALA A 173 16.67 -19.33 -17.80
N ALA A 174 16.20 -20.50 -17.38
CA ALA A 174 17.03 -21.71 -17.29
C ALA A 174 17.57 -22.17 -18.66
N GLU A 175 16.74 -22.10 -19.71
CA GLU A 175 17.13 -22.41 -21.09
C GLU A 175 18.18 -21.41 -21.59
N THR A 176 17.98 -20.11 -21.33
CA THR A 176 18.92 -19.04 -21.68
C THR A 176 20.28 -19.26 -21.03
N VAL A 177 20.33 -19.55 -19.72
CA VAL A 177 21.59 -19.81 -19.01
C VAL A 177 22.30 -21.04 -19.57
N ARG A 178 21.57 -22.15 -19.80
CA ARG A 178 22.15 -23.38 -20.35
C ARG A 178 22.74 -23.12 -21.74
N THR A 179 21.98 -22.49 -22.62
CA THR A 179 22.41 -22.16 -23.98
C THR A 179 23.62 -21.24 -23.97
N ALA A 180 23.64 -20.24 -23.09
CA ALA A 180 24.77 -19.33 -22.94
C ALA A 180 26.04 -20.06 -22.46
N LEU A 181 25.93 -20.93 -21.46
CA LEU A 181 27.04 -21.77 -21.01
C LEU A 181 27.55 -22.68 -22.12
N ASP A 182 26.66 -23.29 -22.91
CA ASP A 182 27.01 -24.14 -24.04
C ASP A 182 27.79 -23.37 -25.12
N ARG A 183 27.33 -22.16 -25.48
CA ARG A 183 28.01 -21.29 -26.46
C ARG A 183 29.40 -20.85 -26.00
N LEU A 184 29.59 -20.70 -24.70
CA LEU A 184 30.90 -20.38 -24.10
C LEU A 184 31.76 -21.62 -23.82
N GLY A 185 31.27 -22.83 -24.13
CA GLY A 185 32.00 -24.09 -23.95
C GLY A 185 31.89 -24.74 -22.56
N HIS A 186 31.04 -24.22 -21.67
CA HIS A 186 30.82 -24.72 -20.31
C HIS A 186 29.64 -25.70 -20.21
N ARG A 187 29.59 -26.72 -21.07
CA ARG A 187 28.41 -27.58 -21.26
C ARG A 187 27.92 -28.33 -20.02
N HIS A 188 28.80 -28.59 -19.06
CA HIS A 188 28.47 -29.29 -17.81
C HIS A 188 28.24 -28.34 -16.62
N ALA A 189 28.40 -27.03 -16.81
CA ALA A 189 28.33 -26.06 -15.72
C ALA A 189 26.91 -25.88 -15.19
N PHE A 190 25.88 -25.97 -16.04
CA PHE A 190 24.48 -25.83 -15.62
C PHE A 190 24.09 -26.93 -14.63
N ASP A 191 24.46 -28.17 -14.91
CA ASP A 191 24.15 -29.34 -14.06
C ASP A 191 24.88 -29.30 -12.71
N ALA A 192 25.93 -28.47 -12.60
CA ALA A 192 26.66 -28.25 -11.36
C ALA A 192 26.04 -27.18 -10.45
N LEU A 193 24.99 -26.48 -10.91
CA LEU A 193 24.27 -25.48 -10.10
C LEU A 193 23.32 -26.16 -9.10
N PRO A 194 23.07 -25.55 -7.93
CA PRO A 194 22.04 -26.04 -7.02
C PRO A 194 20.64 -25.79 -7.59
N PRO A 195 19.59 -26.45 -7.07
CA PRO A 195 18.20 -26.04 -7.29
C PRO A 195 18.04 -24.55 -6.98
N ALA A 196 17.24 -23.85 -7.78
CA ALA A 196 17.08 -22.41 -7.70
C ALA A 196 15.64 -22.02 -8.06
N ASP A 197 15.14 -20.96 -7.41
CA ASP A 197 13.83 -20.37 -7.69
C ASP A 197 13.86 -19.39 -8.87
N GLY A 198 15.06 -19.06 -9.36
CA GLY A 198 15.27 -18.17 -10.49
C GLY A 198 16.73 -17.86 -10.76
N TYR A 199 17.00 -17.27 -11.92
CA TYR A 199 18.34 -16.91 -12.39
C TYR A 199 18.42 -15.39 -12.57
N PRO A 200 18.66 -14.61 -11.51
CA PRO A 200 18.61 -13.15 -11.60
C PRO A 200 19.69 -12.56 -12.52
N PHE A 201 20.88 -13.16 -12.57
CA PHE A 201 21.99 -12.61 -13.35
C PHE A 201 22.87 -13.69 -14.00
N PHE A 202 23.31 -13.39 -15.22
CA PHE A 202 24.43 -14.04 -15.89
C PHE A 202 25.54 -13.01 -16.08
N ALA A 203 26.77 -13.29 -15.67
CA ALA A 203 27.84 -12.31 -15.75
C ALA A 203 29.13 -12.83 -16.36
N LEU A 204 29.81 -11.95 -17.10
CA LEU A 204 31.07 -12.22 -17.81
C LEU A 204 32.15 -11.26 -17.34
N ASP A 205 33.29 -11.79 -16.93
CA ASP A 205 34.50 -11.02 -16.70
C ASP A 205 35.15 -10.67 -18.06
N LEU A 206 35.24 -9.38 -18.40
CA LEU A 206 35.85 -8.85 -19.63
C LEU A 206 37.13 -8.08 -19.29
N GLY A 207 38.14 -8.15 -20.16
CA GLY A 207 39.42 -7.46 -19.96
C GLY A 207 40.50 -8.29 -19.28
N ASP A 208 41.41 -7.61 -18.58
CA ASP A 208 42.63 -8.18 -17.99
C ASP A 208 42.36 -9.01 -16.72
N TRP A 209 41.78 -10.19 -16.92
CA TRP A 209 41.60 -11.21 -15.90
C TRP A 209 42.58 -12.36 -16.14
N ALA A 210 43.35 -12.72 -15.11
CA ALA A 210 44.26 -13.87 -15.18
C ALA A 210 43.53 -15.19 -15.53
N ALA A 211 42.28 -15.31 -15.10
CA ALA A 211 41.36 -16.36 -15.51
C ALA A 211 39.96 -15.75 -15.62
N PRO A 212 39.50 -15.39 -16.83
CA PRO A 212 38.15 -14.87 -17.05
C PRO A 212 37.10 -15.88 -16.56
N ARG A 213 36.05 -15.39 -15.91
CA ARG A 213 35.00 -16.19 -15.31
C ARG A 213 33.66 -15.94 -15.99
N VAL A 214 32.91 -17.02 -16.18
CA VAL A 214 31.46 -16.98 -16.36
C VAL A 214 30.81 -17.19 -14.99
N LYS A 215 29.83 -16.36 -14.64
CA LYS A 215 29.19 -16.37 -13.33
C LYS A 215 27.68 -16.48 -13.45
N ILE A 216 27.10 -17.45 -12.75
CA ILE A 216 25.66 -17.65 -12.71
C ILE A 216 25.16 -17.33 -11.31
N TYR A 217 24.16 -16.47 -11.22
CA TYR A 217 23.49 -16.14 -9.97
C TYR A 217 22.17 -16.89 -9.89
N THR A 218 21.87 -17.45 -8.72
CA THR A 218 20.65 -18.20 -8.43
C THR A 218 19.97 -17.63 -7.18
N ALA A 219 18.65 -17.51 -7.22
CA ALA A 219 17.83 -17.05 -6.11
C ALA A 219 17.30 -18.23 -5.27
N HIS A 220 17.27 -18.04 -3.95
CA HIS A 220 16.82 -19.00 -2.95
C HIS A 220 15.81 -18.30 -2.02
N ARG A 221 14.50 -18.49 -2.29
CA ARG A 221 13.38 -17.95 -1.52
C ARG A 221 13.11 -18.85 -0.32
N ASP A 222 12.75 -18.24 0.82
CA ASP A 222 12.48 -18.98 2.05
C ASP A 222 13.60 -19.96 2.43
N LEU A 223 14.85 -19.52 2.27
CA LEU A 223 16.03 -20.37 2.56
C LEU A 223 16.19 -20.52 4.07
N ALA A 224 16.03 -21.74 4.58
CA ALA A 224 16.42 -22.05 5.95
C ALA A 224 17.95 -22.10 6.07
N VAL A 225 18.45 -21.60 7.21
CA VAL A 225 19.88 -21.64 7.52
C VAL A 225 20.44 -23.04 7.38
N ARG A 226 19.72 -24.08 7.84
CA ARG A 226 20.18 -25.47 7.82
C ARG A 226 20.36 -26.06 6.41
N ASP A 227 19.71 -25.48 5.40
CA ASP A 227 19.68 -26.02 4.04
C ASP A 227 20.82 -25.44 3.16
N VAL A 228 21.54 -24.42 3.65
CA VAL A 228 22.60 -23.74 2.89
C VAL A 228 23.74 -24.66 2.45
N GLY A 229 24.01 -25.74 3.19
CA GLY A 229 25.11 -26.67 2.89
C GLY A 229 25.02 -27.27 1.48
N GLY A 230 23.81 -27.36 0.91
CA GLY A 230 23.59 -27.86 -0.45
C GLY A 230 23.92 -26.88 -1.59
N LEU A 231 24.26 -25.61 -1.29
CA LEU A 231 24.41 -24.56 -2.29
C LEU A 231 25.82 -24.44 -2.87
N CYS A 232 26.89 -24.76 -2.13
CA CYS A 232 28.26 -24.43 -2.53
C CYS A 232 28.71 -25.06 -3.86
N ARG A 233 28.49 -26.37 -4.02
CA ARG A 233 28.83 -27.18 -5.21
C ARG A 233 30.31 -27.16 -5.64
N MET A 234 31.19 -26.45 -4.93
CA MET A 234 32.65 -26.53 -5.14
C MET A 234 33.23 -27.77 -4.45
N GLU A 235 34.24 -28.37 -5.07
CA GLU A 235 35.00 -29.49 -4.49
C GLU A 235 35.83 -29.06 -3.26
N SER A 236 36.35 -27.83 -3.27
CA SER A 236 37.12 -27.23 -2.16
C SER A 236 36.50 -25.88 -1.78
N GLY A 237 35.27 -25.92 -1.30
CA GLY A 237 34.49 -24.75 -0.85
C GLY A 237 34.38 -24.64 0.67
N PRO A 238 33.72 -23.58 1.18
CA PRO A 238 33.38 -23.47 2.59
C PRO A 238 32.52 -24.66 3.04
N ASP A 239 32.78 -25.13 4.26
CA ASP A 239 31.96 -26.16 4.86
C ASP A 239 30.58 -25.62 5.26
N ARG A 240 29.67 -26.56 5.58
CA ARG A 240 28.31 -26.24 6.00
C ARG A 240 28.29 -25.29 7.20
N THR A 241 29.15 -25.53 8.20
CA THR A 241 29.21 -24.74 9.43
C THR A 241 29.54 -23.27 9.13
N THR A 242 30.55 -23.03 8.30
CA THR A 242 30.96 -21.69 7.86
C THR A 242 29.81 -20.96 7.17
N LEU A 243 29.09 -21.65 6.29
CA LEU A 243 27.95 -21.07 5.59
C LEU A 243 26.79 -20.76 6.53
N GLU A 244 26.42 -21.70 7.39
CA GLU A 244 25.34 -21.48 8.37
C GLU A 244 25.68 -20.33 9.33
N GLU A 245 26.92 -20.25 9.80
CA GLU A 245 27.38 -19.17 10.67
C GLU A 245 27.32 -17.81 9.97
N PHE A 246 27.72 -17.74 8.70
CA PHE A 246 27.60 -16.54 7.89
C PHE A 246 26.13 -16.10 7.75
N LEU A 247 25.21 -17.03 7.44
CA LEU A 247 23.77 -16.74 7.39
C LEU A 247 23.24 -16.25 8.75
N ARG A 248 23.58 -16.92 9.85
CA ARG A 248 23.12 -16.53 11.19
C ARG A 248 23.62 -15.14 11.56
N THR A 249 24.89 -14.84 11.27
CA THR A 249 25.50 -13.53 11.57
C THR A 249 24.83 -12.41 10.80
N VAL A 250 24.72 -12.54 9.47
CA VAL A 250 24.17 -11.47 8.64
C VAL A 250 22.65 -11.36 8.81
N GLY A 251 21.96 -12.49 8.95
CA GLY A 251 20.51 -12.55 9.21
C GLY A 251 20.11 -12.09 10.61
N GLY A 252 21.05 -12.06 11.57
CA GLY A 252 20.77 -11.69 12.95
C GLY A 252 20.08 -12.79 13.75
N PHE A 253 20.35 -14.06 13.44
CA PHE A 253 19.73 -15.24 14.04
C PHE A 253 20.55 -15.85 15.19
N GLU A 254 21.43 -15.09 15.84
CA GLU A 254 22.27 -15.62 16.93
C GLU A 254 21.44 -16.02 18.18
N GLU A 255 21.85 -17.10 18.85
CA GLU A 255 21.18 -17.61 20.05
C GLU A 255 21.48 -16.74 21.28
N GLY A 256 20.43 -16.28 21.97
CA GLY A 256 20.59 -15.52 23.21
C GLY A 256 19.30 -15.15 23.94
N ARG A 257 19.16 -15.74 25.14
CA ARG A 257 18.57 -15.21 26.39
C ARG A 257 17.07 -15.20 26.71
N ASP A 258 16.20 -15.84 25.95
CA ASP A 258 14.86 -16.16 26.48
C ASP A 258 14.61 -17.66 26.39
N GLY A 259 14.76 -18.32 27.54
CA GLY A 259 14.34 -19.69 27.74
C GLY A 259 12.81 -19.78 27.75
N TYR A 260 12.29 -20.91 27.28
CA TYR A 260 10.86 -21.27 27.20
C TYR A 260 10.09 -20.78 25.95
N ARG A 261 10.55 -21.17 24.76
CA ARG A 261 9.70 -21.59 23.62
C ARG A 261 10.59 -22.21 22.55
N ALA A 262 10.12 -23.27 21.88
CA ALA A 262 10.81 -23.77 20.69
C ALA A 262 10.76 -22.66 19.63
N ARG A 263 11.92 -22.05 19.32
CA ARG A 263 11.99 -20.94 18.35
C ARG A 263 11.58 -21.45 16.95
N PRO A 264 10.85 -20.66 16.15
CA PRO A 264 10.68 -20.95 14.72
C PRO A 264 12.05 -21.05 14.03
N GLU A 265 12.12 -21.88 12.98
CA GLU A 265 13.35 -22.15 12.23
C GLU A 265 13.94 -20.86 11.63
N ALA A 266 15.25 -20.60 11.82
CA ALA A 266 15.93 -19.44 11.23
C ALA A 266 15.90 -19.48 9.69
N ARG A 267 15.20 -18.53 9.06
CA ARG A 267 14.86 -18.51 7.63
C ARG A 267 14.98 -17.12 7.01
N PHE A 268 15.34 -17.09 5.73
CA PHE A 268 15.36 -15.89 4.90
C PHE A 268 14.07 -15.83 4.06
N ASP A 269 13.02 -15.24 4.62
CA ASP A 269 11.64 -15.19 4.10
C ASP A 269 11.24 -13.88 3.39
N ARG A 270 11.94 -12.77 3.68
CA ARG A 270 11.80 -11.47 3.02
C ARG A 270 12.43 -11.44 1.61
N ARG A 271 13.68 -10.97 1.48
CA ARG A 271 14.38 -10.89 0.19
C ARG A 271 15.26 -12.13 0.00
N PRO A 272 15.23 -12.81 -1.16
CA PRO A 272 15.93 -14.07 -1.35
C PRO A 272 17.45 -13.90 -1.20
N VAL A 273 18.06 -14.91 -0.56
CA VAL A 273 19.52 -15.09 -0.57
C VAL A 273 19.92 -15.47 -1.99
N LEU A 274 21.02 -14.90 -2.48
CA LEU A 274 21.56 -15.27 -3.79
C LEU A 274 22.83 -16.09 -3.61
N SER A 275 22.97 -17.15 -4.40
CA SER A 275 24.28 -17.79 -4.57
C SER A 275 24.81 -17.57 -5.99
N CYS A 276 26.12 -17.46 -6.10
CA CYS A 276 26.82 -17.22 -7.35
C CYS A 276 27.91 -18.26 -7.56
N HIS A 277 27.87 -18.95 -8.70
CA HIS A 277 28.86 -19.95 -9.08
C HIS A 277 29.71 -19.44 -10.25
N SER A 278 31.03 -19.45 -10.08
CA SER A 278 31.98 -18.95 -11.07
C SER A 278 32.75 -20.11 -11.73
N PHE A 279 32.86 -20.08 -13.06
CA PHE A 279 33.54 -21.09 -13.86
C PHE A 279 34.69 -20.43 -14.65
N THR A 280 35.93 -20.89 -14.44
CA THR A 280 37.11 -20.52 -15.23
C THR A 280 37.53 -21.59 -16.24
N ARG A 281 36.97 -22.80 -16.13
CA ARG A 281 37.29 -23.97 -16.96
C ARG A 281 36.02 -24.52 -17.60
N THR A 282 36.15 -25.08 -18.80
CA THR A 282 35.07 -25.72 -19.56
C THR A 282 34.72 -27.12 -19.05
N THR A 283 35.59 -27.70 -18.21
CA THR A 283 35.44 -29.03 -17.59
C THR A 283 35.56 -28.96 -16.08
N GLY A 284 34.74 -29.72 -15.35
CA GLY A 284 34.73 -29.80 -13.88
C GLY A 284 33.68 -28.92 -13.22
N GLY A 285 33.63 -28.94 -11.89
CA GLY A 285 32.70 -28.15 -11.09
C GLY A 285 33.08 -26.66 -10.98
N PRO A 286 32.27 -25.87 -10.25
CA PRO A 286 32.53 -24.45 -10.06
C PRO A 286 33.87 -24.20 -9.36
N THR A 287 34.56 -23.15 -9.81
CA THR A 287 35.87 -22.71 -9.32
C THR A 287 35.79 -21.59 -8.28
N GLY A 288 34.61 -21.00 -8.13
CA GLY A 288 34.30 -20.04 -7.08
C GLY A 288 32.82 -20.09 -6.71
N PHE A 289 32.53 -19.73 -5.46
CA PHE A 289 31.20 -19.68 -4.86
C PHE A 289 31.08 -18.39 -4.06
N THR A 290 30.00 -17.66 -4.23
CA THR A 290 29.70 -16.49 -3.40
C THR A 290 28.27 -16.58 -2.90
N LEU A 291 28.08 -16.36 -1.61
CA LEU A 291 26.75 -16.24 -1.03
C LEU A 291 26.47 -14.78 -0.68
N HIS A 292 25.37 -14.24 -1.18
CA HIS A 292 24.94 -12.85 -0.98
C HIS A 292 23.69 -12.83 -0.11
N VAL A 293 23.79 -12.16 1.03
CA VAL A 293 22.68 -11.97 1.95
C VAL A 293 22.20 -10.52 1.87
N PRO A 294 20.92 -10.26 1.57
CA PRO A 294 20.36 -8.90 1.53
C PRO A 294 20.19 -8.34 2.95
N VAL A 295 21.30 -7.97 3.61
CA VAL A 295 21.31 -7.58 5.03
C VAL A 295 20.32 -6.44 5.34
N ARG A 296 20.08 -5.54 4.39
CA ARG A 296 19.09 -4.46 4.53
C ARG A 296 17.67 -4.93 4.82
N ASP A 297 17.34 -6.13 4.37
CA ASP A 297 16.05 -6.76 4.60
C ASP A 297 16.06 -7.61 5.85
N TYR A 298 17.11 -7.57 6.68
CA TYR A 298 17.22 -8.36 7.92
C TYR A 298 17.82 -7.60 9.11
N ALA A 299 18.48 -6.47 8.89
CA ALA A 299 18.97 -5.53 9.91
C ALA A 299 17.92 -4.45 10.20
N ARG A 300 17.87 -3.95 11.43
CA ARG A 300 17.00 -2.84 11.84
C ARG A 300 17.34 -1.54 11.10
N ASP A 301 18.60 -1.19 11.07
CA ASP A 301 19.12 0.05 10.51
C ASP A 301 20.51 -0.22 9.94
N ASP A 302 21.10 0.75 9.24
CA ASP A 302 22.44 0.56 8.68
C ASP A 302 23.53 0.51 9.75
N ALA A 303 23.28 1.02 10.95
CA ALA A 303 24.19 0.84 12.08
C ALA A 303 24.25 -0.64 12.50
N GLU A 304 23.11 -1.32 12.53
CA GLU A 304 23.05 -2.76 12.72
C GLU A 304 23.65 -3.54 11.55
N ALA A 305 23.33 -3.15 10.30
CA ALA A 305 23.89 -3.81 9.12
C ALA A 305 25.43 -3.73 9.11
N LEU A 306 25.99 -2.56 9.44
CA LEU A 306 27.42 -2.33 9.59
C LEU A 306 28.03 -3.21 10.69
N ARG A 307 27.41 -3.26 11.87
CA ARG A 307 27.86 -4.12 12.97
C ARG A 307 27.89 -5.60 12.57
N ARG A 308 26.86 -6.08 11.86
CA ARG A 308 26.80 -7.47 11.37
C ARG A 308 27.86 -7.73 10.29
N ALA A 309 28.08 -6.79 9.37
CA ALA A 309 29.17 -6.87 8.39
C ALA A 309 30.55 -6.91 9.08
N GLY A 310 30.78 -6.05 10.07
CA GLY A 310 32.00 -6.04 10.89
C GLY A 310 32.24 -7.36 11.64
N ALA A 311 31.18 -7.99 12.16
CA ALA A 311 31.28 -9.31 12.79
C ALA A 311 31.72 -10.41 11.79
N VAL A 312 31.23 -10.36 10.54
CA VAL A 312 31.71 -11.26 9.49
C VAL A 312 33.16 -10.97 9.14
N LEU A 313 33.55 -9.70 9.01
CA LEU A 313 34.95 -9.31 8.74
C LEU A 313 35.91 -9.87 9.81
N GLY A 314 35.58 -9.68 11.08
CA GLY A 314 36.40 -10.17 12.20
C GLY A 314 36.58 -11.70 12.19
N ARG A 315 35.51 -12.45 11.89
CA ARG A 315 35.56 -13.92 11.77
C ARG A 315 36.48 -14.40 10.65
N HIS A 316 36.70 -13.57 9.62
CA HIS A 316 37.58 -13.88 8.49
C HIS A 316 38.94 -13.19 8.58
N GLY A 317 39.34 -12.69 9.76
CA GLY A 317 40.68 -12.10 9.97
C GLY A 317 40.85 -10.72 9.32
N ILE A 318 39.76 -9.99 9.10
CA ILE A 318 39.74 -8.64 8.56
C ILE A 318 39.32 -7.68 9.69
N ASP A 319 39.87 -6.47 9.72
CA ASP A 319 39.50 -5.44 10.69
C ASP A 319 37.98 -5.20 10.69
N PRO A 320 37.26 -5.42 11.82
CA PRO A 320 35.82 -5.18 11.92
C PRO A 320 35.40 -3.75 11.61
N GLY A 321 36.28 -2.76 11.81
CA GLY A 321 36.03 -1.34 11.54
C GLY A 321 36.38 -0.90 10.10
N ALA A 322 36.82 -1.82 9.23
CA ALA A 322 37.28 -1.49 7.88
C ALA A 322 36.22 -0.82 6.98
N LEU A 323 34.95 -0.88 7.36
CA LEU A 323 33.83 -0.27 6.64
C LEU A 323 33.42 1.12 7.16
N ASP A 324 33.85 1.52 8.36
CA ASP A 324 33.36 2.75 9.02
C ASP A 324 33.70 4.01 8.20
N ARG A 325 34.97 4.18 7.84
CA ARG A 325 35.45 5.33 7.08
C ARG A 325 34.91 5.36 5.65
N PRO A 326 34.87 4.24 4.90
CA PRO A 326 34.24 4.22 3.58
C PRO A 326 32.74 4.52 3.59
N LEU A 327 31.95 4.04 4.56
CA LEU A 327 30.52 4.36 4.63
C LEU A 327 30.29 5.86 4.89
N ALA A 328 31.07 6.45 5.81
CA ALA A 328 31.05 7.90 6.06
C ALA A 328 31.48 8.74 4.84
N ALA A 329 32.17 8.14 3.87
CA ALA A 329 32.52 8.81 2.61
C ALA A 329 31.35 8.87 1.62
N VAL A 330 30.35 7.99 1.76
CA VAL A 330 29.18 7.92 0.87
C VAL A 330 28.03 8.76 1.39
N THR A 331 27.72 8.65 2.67
CA THR A 331 26.56 9.32 3.28
C THR A 331 26.94 10.10 4.53
N GLY A 332 26.31 11.27 4.71
CA GLY A 332 26.42 12.10 5.92
C GLY A 332 25.31 11.86 6.93
N ARG A 333 24.30 11.05 6.58
CA ARG A 333 23.15 10.80 7.47
C ARG A 333 23.56 9.91 8.65
N PRO A 334 22.88 10.03 9.80
CA PRO A 334 22.98 9.04 10.85
C PRO A 334 22.56 7.65 10.33
N LEU A 335 23.39 6.63 10.56
CA LEU A 335 23.13 5.26 10.10
C LEU A 335 21.87 4.63 10.74
N THR A 336 21.38 5.21 11.83
CA THR A 336 20.13 4.82 12.50
C THR A 336 18.87 5.36 11.84
N ASP A 337 18.99 6.34 10.94
CA ASP A 337 17.85 7.04 10.35
C ASP A 337 17.31 6.36 9.08
N GLY A 338 17.95 5.25 8.68
CA GLY A 338 17.59 4.46 7.52
C GLY A 338 18.22 3.08 7.53
N VAL A 339 17.75 2.22 6.64
CA VAL A 339 18.34 0.92 6.32
C VAL A 339 18.46 0.79 4.81
N GLY A 340 19.53 0.19 4.29
CA GLY A 340 19.71 -0.02 2.85
C GLY A 340 20.95 0.66 2.28
N LEU A 341 21.68 1.47 3.07
CA LEU A 341 23.03 1.88 2.72
C LEU A 341 23.90 0.65 2.52
N VAL A 342 23.92 -0.31 3.47
CA VAL A 342 24.54 -1.62 3.25
C VAL A 342 23.50 -2.57 2.69
N ALA A 343 23.41 -2.67 1.37
CA ALA A 343 22.35 -3.42 0.71
C ALA A 343 22.53 -4.94 0.88
N TYR A 344 23.74 -5.43 0.61
CA TYR A 344 24.11 -6.83 0.70
C TYR A 344 25.44 -6.99 1.44
N VAL A 345 25.58 -8.11 2.16
CA VAL A 345 26.88 -8.64 2.59
C VAL A 345 27.08 -9.97 1.89
N ALA A 346 28.24 -10.16 1.29
CA ALA A 346 28.57 -11.38 0.56
C ALA A 346 29.85 -12.03 1.04
N LEU A 347 29.85 -13.36 1.11
CA LEU A 347 31.01 -14.17 1.43
C LEU A 347 31.43 -14.96 0.19
N ALA A 348 32.59 -14.60 -0.36
CA ALA A 348 33.14 -15.18 -1.59
C ALA A 348 34.32 -16.10 -1.30
N HIS A 349 34.28 -17.29 -1.91
CA HIS A 349 35.35 -18.27 -1.91
C HIS A 349 35.77 -18.56 -3.35
N GLU A 350 37.08 -18.68 -3.55
CA GLU A 350 37.68 -19.02 -4.84
C GLU A 350 38.82 -20.01 -4.54
N GLN A 351 39.01 -20.99 -5.42
CA GLN A 351 40.03 -22.02 -5.20
C GLN A 351 41.40 -21.38 -4.96
N HIS A 352 42.08 -21.84 -3.91
CA HIS A 352 43.43 -21.41 -3.51
C HIS A 352 43.56 -19.91 -3.15
N LYS A 353 42.45 -19.23 -2.82
CA LYS A 353 42.44 -17.85 -2.36
C LYS A 353 41.79 -17.73 -0.97
N PRO A 354 42.20 -16.75 -0.15
CA PRO A 354 41.51 -16.46 1.10
C PRO A 354 40.06 -16.04 0.84
N ALA A 355 39.19 -16.32 1.81
CA ALA A 355 37.81 -15.85 1.79
C ALA A 355 37.77 -14.32 1.71
N ARG A 356 36.80 -13.81 0.96
CA ARG A 356 36.61 -12.38 0.74
C ARG A 356 35.22 -11.98 1.17
N VAL A 357 35.13 -10.96 2.01
CA VAL A 357 33.85 -10.36 2.42
C VAL A 357 33.61 -9.14 1.55
N THR A 358 32.38 -8.97 1.05
CA THR A 358 32.00 -7.80 0.23
C THR A 358 30.77 -7.14 0.81
N ALA A 359 30.84 -5.84 1.06
CA ALA A 359 29.68 -5.00 1.39
C ALA A 359 29.26 -4.21 0.15
N TYR A 360 27.97 -4.27 -0.19
CA TYR A 360 27.35 -3.52 -1.28
C TYR A 360 26.72 -2.26 -0.70
N ILE A 361 27.05 -1.11 -1.27
CA ILE A 361 26.81 0.21 -0.69
C ILE A 361 25.98 1.04 -1.66
N SER A 362 24.76 1.39 -1.24
CA SER A 362 23.88 2.29 -2.00
C SER A 362 24.51 3.69 -2.14
N SER A 363 24.28 4.33 -3.27
CA SER A 363 24.64 5.73 -3.49
C SER A 363 23.61 6.72 -2.89
N GLU A 364 22.40 6.25 -2.56
CA GLU A 364 21.33 7.04 -1.91
C GLU A 364 21.01 8.35 -2.64
N ALA A 365 20.99 8.36 -3.98
CA ALA A 365 20.82 9.59 -4.73
C ALA A 365 19.38 10.13 -4.70
N TYR A 366 18.39 9.26 -4.50
CA TYR A 366 16.98 9.65 -4.61
C TYR A 366 16.17 9.36 -3.35
N ALA A 367 16.45 8.27 -2.63
CA ALA A 367 15.71 7.93 -1.43
C ALA A 367 16.54 7.12 -0.44
N VAL A 368 16.25 7.32 0.85
CA VAL A 368 16.74 6.47 1.94
C VAL A 368 15.57 5.67 2.47
N ARG A 369 15.69 4.34 2.47
CA ARG A 369 14.67 3.48 3.08
C ARG A 369 14.71 3.65 4.60
N PRO A 370 13.56 3.84 5.28
CA PRO A 370 13.53 4.03 6.73
C PRO A 370 13.93 2.74 7.48
N PRO A 371 14.37 2.83 8.75
CA PRO A 371 14.76 1.65 9.53
C PRO A 371 13.65 0.60 9.61
N ASN A 372 14.03 -0.68 9.51
CA ASN A 372 13.16 -1.80 9.83
C ASN A 372 12.86 -1.82 11.35
N GLY A 373 11.61 -2.07 11.76
CA GLY A 373 11.24 -2.29 13.18
C GLY A 373 11.89 -3.55 13.79
N ARG A 374 12.08 -3.57 15.13
CA ARG A 374 12.80 -4.61 15.93
C ARG A 374 12.12 -6.02 15.93
N PRO A 375 12.83 -7.08 16.41
CA PRO A 375 12.59 -8.48 16.06
C PRO A 375 11.39 -9.14 16.77
N TYR A 376 10.78 -10.06 16.03
CA TYR A 376 9.89 -11.16 16.42
C TYR A 376 9.73 -11.39 17.93
N ASN A 377 8.63 -10.86 18.51
CA ASN A 377 7.99 -11.43 19.67
C ASN A 377 6.76 -12.18 19.15
N ASP A 378 6.66 -13.48 19.45
CA ASP A 378 5.46 -14.26 19.23
C ASP A 378 4.28 -13.57 19.92
N HIS A 379 3.18 -13.42 19.18
CA HIS A 379 1.92 -12.75 19.51
C HIS A 379 1.83 -11.26 19.12
N GLU A 380 1.68 -10.98 17.82
CA GLU A 380 0.56 -10.19 17.26
C GLU A 380 0.66 -10.11 15.71
N PRO A 381 -0.46 -10.02 14.97
CA PRO A 381 -0.49 -10.15 13.52
C PRO A 381 0.01 -8.88 12.81
N PHE A 382 0.81 -9.10 11.76
CA PHE A 382 1.17 -8.18 10.66
C PHE A 382 0.91 -6.68 10.91
N SER A 383 1.92 -5.91 11.32
CA SER A 383 1.88 -4.45 11.28
C SER A 383 3.07 -3.88 10.50
N THR A 384 2.74 -3.30 9.35
CA THR A 384 3.62 -2.61 8.41
C THR A 384 3.97 -1.21 8.94
N THR A 385 5.26 -0.97 9.24
CA THR A 385 5.76 0.32 9.77
C THR A 385 6.94 0.88 8.97
N SER A 386 6.88 0.76 7.64
CA SER A 386 7.56 1.66 6.71
C SER A 386 6.66 1.90 5.51
N GLY A 387 6.36 3.15 5.18
CA GLY A 387 5.42 3.59 4.15
C GLY A 387 5.72 3.21 2.69
N ALA A 388 6.34 2.06 2.44
CA ALA A 388 6.28 1.41 1.14
C ALA A 388 4.94 0.65 1.04
N ARG A 389 4.01 1.21 0.27
CA ARG A 389 2.78 0.54 -0.19
C ARG A 389 3.19 -0.82 -0.76
N THR A 390 2.73 -1.94 -0.20
CA THR A 390 2.72 -3.20 -0.96
C THR A 390 1.60 -3.04 -1.99
N PRO A 391 1.90 -2.88 -3.29
CA PRO A 391 0.93 -2.41 -4.28
C PRO A 391 0.08 -3.58 -4.83
N MET A 392 -0.26 -4.55 -3.97
CA MET A 392 -0.98 -5.75 -4.39
C MET A 392 -2.06 -6.10 -3.37
N GLU A 393 -3.17 -6.61 -3.90
CA GLU A 393 -4.26 -7.17 -3.12
C GLU A 393 -3.73 -8.30 -2.21
N PRO A 394 -3.99 -8.27 -0.88
CA PRO A 394 -3.59 -9.33 0.05
C PRO A 394 -4.50 -10.57 -0.08
N TYR A 395 -5.15 -10.71 -1.23
CA TYR A 395 -6.06 -11.77 -1.60
C TYR A 395 -5.94 -12.01 -3.10
N ARG A 396 -6.35 -13.19 -3.55
CA ARG A 396 -6.46 -13.53 -4.97
C ARG A 396 -7.94 -13.72 -5.33
N ILE A 397 -8.28 -13.39 -6.57
CA ILE A 397 -9.63 -13.54 -7.08
C ILE A 397 -10.02 -15.03 -7.10
N LYS A 398 -11.10 -15.38 -6.39
CA LYS A 398 -11.59 -16.77 -6.27
C LYS A 398 -12.69 -17.09 -7.28
N VAL A 399 -13.61 -16.15 -7.46
CA VAL A 399 -14.75 -16.19 -8.39
C VAL A 399 -14.84 -14.80 -9.03
N VAL A 400 -15.23 -14.75 -10.30
CA VAL A 400 -15.44 -13.49 -11.04
C VAL A 400 -16.91 -13.34 -11.43
N GLU A 401 -17.37 -12.10 -11.48
CA GLU A 401 -18.65 -11.70 -12.09
C GLU A 401 -18.35 -10.89 -13.36
N PRO A 402 -18.93 -11.23 -14.52
CA PRO A 402 -18.77 -10.44 -15.74
C PRO A 402 -19.37 -9.02 -15.59
N ILE A 403 -18.64 -8.00 -16.04
CA ILE A 403 -19.15 -6.62 -16.11
C ILE A 403 -19.67 -6.27 -17.51
N ALA A 404 -20.64 -5.36 -17.59
CA ALA A 404 -21.18 -4.92 -18.87
C ALA A 404 -20.20 -3.98 -19.60
N LEU A 405 -19.94 -4.25 -20.89
CA LEU A 405 -19.19 -3.35 -21.77
C LEU A 405 -20.15 -2.66 -22.73
N THR A 406 -20.70 -1.52 -22.28
CA THR A 406 -21.73 -0.79 -23.02
C THR A 406 -21.12 0.19 -24.04
N THR A 407 -21.85 0.46 -25.13
CA THR A 407 -21.53 1.57 -26.05
C THR A 407 -22.11 2.88 -25.54
N ARG A 408 -21.65 4.02 -26.10
CA ARG A 408 -22.20 5.33 -25.72
C ARG A 408 -23.70 5.42 -26.01
N GLU A 409 -24.13 4.94 -27.17
CA GLU A 409 -25.51 4.99 -27.65
C GLU A 409 -26.43 4.19 -26.74
N GLN A 410 -25.96 3.03 -26.24
CA GLN A 410 -26.69 2.23 -25.27
C GLN A 410 -26.88 2.99 -23.94
N ARG A 411 -25.84 3.69 -23.48
CA ARG A 411 -25.90 4.47 -22.24
C ARG A 411 -26.77 5.72 -22.38
N GLU A 412 -26.76 6.37 -23.53
CA GLU A 412 -27.64 7.50 -23.83
C GLU A 412 -29.11 7.06 -23.79
N ALA A 413 -29.45 5.98 -24.50
CA ALA A 413 -30.79 5.41 -24.47
C ALA A 413 -31.22 4.96 -23.05
N ALA A 414 -30.28 4.42 -22.26
CA ALA A 414 -30.54 4.04 -20.88
C ALA A 414 -30.85 5.27 -20.00
N LEU A 415 -30.07 6.35 -20.11
CA LEU A 415 -30.32 7.61 -19.38
C LEU A 415 -31.69 8.21 -19.71
N GLU A 416 -32.05 8.29 -20.99
CA GLU A 416 -33.38 8.78 -21.40
C GLU A 416 -34.50 7.92 -20.80
N ARG A 417 -34.36 6.58 -20.89
CA ARG A 417 -35.34 5.62 -20.37
C ARG A 417 -35.59 5.76 -18.87
N VAL A 418 -34.55 6.08 -18.10
CA VAL A 418 -34.64 6.24 -16.64
C VAL A 418 -34.86 7.69 -16.21
N HIS A 419 -35.18 8.58 -17.16
CA HIS A 419 -35.34 10.01 -16.90
C HIS A 419 -34.15 10.59 -16.14
N TYR A 420 -32.95 10.19 -16.56
CA TYR A 420 -31.65 10.61 -16.03
C TYR A 420 -31.41 10.27 -14.55
N ASN A 421 -32.29 9.49 -13.90
CA ASN A 421 -32.03 9.00 -12.55
C ASN A 421 -31.20 7.70 -12.56
N LEU A 422 -29.93 7.79 -12.13
CA LEU A 422 -29.01 6.65 -12.10
C LEU A 422 -29.45 5.51 -11.17
N PHE A 423 -30.33 5.77 -10.19
CA PHE A 423 -30.88 4.72 -9.31
C PHE A 423 -31.79 3.73 -10.06
N ASP A 424 -32.41 4.16 -11.17
CA ASP A 424 -33.31 3.32 -11.96
C ASP A 424 -32.60 2.60 -13.14
N LEU A 425 -31.28 2.78 -13.28
CA LEU A 425 -30.45 2.00 -14.21
C LEU A 425 -30.38 0.54 -13.77
N ARG A 426 -30.46 -0.38 -14.75
CA ARG A 426 -30.28 -1.82 -14.51
C ARG A 426 -28.80 -2.11 -14.30
N ALA A 427 -28.48 -3.10 -13.47
CA ALA A 427 -27.09 -3.48 -13.22
C ALA A 427 -26.36 -3.91 -14.51
N GLU A 428 -27.05 -4.59 -15.43
CA GLU A 428 -26.52 -5.01 -16.75
C GLU A 428 -26.18 -3.84 -17.69
N GLU A 429 -26.56 -2.62 -17.34
CA GLU A 429 -26.28 -1.40 -18.11
C GLU A 429 -25.10 -0.60 -17.52
N VAL A 430 -24.47 -1.11 -16.45
CA VAL A 430 -23.40 -0.43 -15.69
C VAL A 430 -22.10 -1.21 -15.80
N THR A 431 -21.02 -0.52 -16.16
CA THR A 431 -19.67 -1.12 -16.28
C THR A 431 -18.96 -1.12 -14.93
N ILE A 432 -18.94 0.01 -14.24
CA ILE A 432 -18.37 0.16 -12.89
C ILE A 432 -19.42 0.79 -11.99
N ASP A 433 -19.78 0.11 -10.90
CA ASP A 433 -20.81 0.57 -9.98
C ASP A 433 -20.21 1.09 -8.68
N LEU A 434 -20.06 2.42 -8.61
CA LEU A 434 -19.56 3.16 -7.45
C LEU A 434 -20.71 3.89 -6.73
N LEU A 435 -21.95 3.43 -6.91
CA LEU A 435 -23.13 4.01 -6.26
C LEU A 435 -23.03 3.89 -4.73
N SER A 436 -22.60 2.71 -4.23
CA SER A 436 -22.57 2.40 -2.81
C SER A 436 -21.59 1.27 -2.49
N ASP A 437 -20.96 1.35 -1.31
CA ASP A 437 -20.13 0.29 -0.72
C ASP A 437 -20.96 -0.65 0.18
N SER A 438 -22.27 -0.46 0.25
CA SER A 438 -23.18 -1.16 1.18
C SER A 438 -23.81 -2.40 0.56
N GLY A 439 -23.26 -3.58 0.87
CA GLY A 439 -23.76 -4.88 0.46
C GLY A 439 -23.23 -5.32 -0.89
N THR A 440 -22.24 -4.58 -1.41
CA THR A 440 -21.64 -4.77 -2.73
C THR A 440 -20.22 -5.33 -2.65
N GLY A 441 -19.68 -5.56 -1.44
CA GLY A 441 -18.34 -6.12 -1.27
C GLY A 441 -18.27 -7.61 -1.64
N ALA A 442 -17.15 -8.06 -2.20
CA ALA A 442 -16.94 -9.46 -2.51
C ALA A 442 -16.66 -10.25 -1.22
N ILE A 443 -17.36 -11.36 -1.03
CA ILE A 443 -17.21 -12.28 0.12
C ILE A 443 -16.04 -13.25 -0.08
N SER A 444 -15.37 -13.62 1.00
CA SER A 444 -14.21 -14.52 0.96
C SER A 444 -14.63 -15.99 0.80
N ALA A 445 -13.65 -16.85 0.47
CA ALA A 445 -13.86 -18.29 0.48
C ALA A 445 -14.19 -18.82 1.89
N ALA A 446 -13.67 -18.19 2.95
CA ALA A 446 -13.95 -18.58 4.33
C ALA A 446 -15.38 -18.19 4.73
N GLN A 447 -15.84 -16.99 4.36
CA GLN A 447 -17.23 -16.59 4.55
C GLN A 447 -18.19 -17.54 3.82
N LEU A 448 -17.91 -17.86 2.55
CA LEU A 448 -18.70 -18.83 1.79
C LEU A 448 -18.74 -20.21 2.46
N ALA A 449 -17.61 -20.72 2.94
CA ALA A 449 -17.54 -21.99 3.64
C ALA A 449 -18.36 -21.96 4.94
N ALA A 450 -18.21 -20.92 5.76
CA ALA A 450 -18.97 -20.73 6.99
C ALA A 450 -20.48 -20.67 6.72
N GLY A 451 -20.89 -19.96 5.66
CA GLY A 451 -22.30 -19.91 5.25
C GLY A 451 -22.87 -21.26 4.80
N MET A 452 -22.06 -22.17 4.26
CA MET A 452 -22.51 -23.54 3.92
C MET A 452 -22.75 -24.41 5.16
N GLU A 453 -22.20 -24.05 6.32
CA GLU A 453 -22.46 -24.68 7.62
C GLU A 453 -23.61 -24.02 8.40
N GLY A 454 -24.29 -23.05 7.78
CA GLY A 454 -25.37 -22.27 8.37
C GLY A 454 -26.46 -23.14 9.00
N ASP A 455 -26.76 -22.87 10.27
CA ASP A 455 -27.83 -23.53 11.02
C ASP A 455 -29.11 -22.69 10.95
N GLU A 456 -30.06 -23.15 10.15
CA GLU A 456 -31.31 -22.43 9.85
C GLU A 456 -32.42 -22.66 10.90
N SER A 457 -32.06 -23.15 12.09
CA SER A 457 -32.99 -23.32 13.21
C SER A 457 -33.59 -21.98 13.64
N TYR A 458 -34.92 -21.93 13.81
CA TYR A 458 -35.66 -20.71 14.15
C TYR A 458 -35.26 -20.08 15.49
N ALA A 459 -34.90 -20.92 16.47
CA ALA A 459 -34.46 -20.49 17.79
C ALA A 459 -33.24 -21.33 18.23
N GLY A 460 -32.24 -20.67 18.84
CA GLY A 460 -31.06 -21.36 19.35
C GLY A 460 -30.13 -21.91 18.26
N SER A 461 -30.11 -21.28 17.08
CA SER A 461 -29.20 -21.61 15.98
C SER A 461 -27.74 -21.59 16.44
N ARG A 462 -26.94 -22.58 16.03
CA ARG A 462 -25.49 -22.57 16.27
C ARG A 462 -24.79 -21.39 15.61
N SER A 463 -25.31 -20.92 14.47
CA SER A 463 -24.80 -19.73 13.76
C SER A 463 -24.96 -18.46 14.59
N PHE A 464 -26.07 -18.34 15.32
CA PHE A 464 -26.27 -17.22 16.24
C PHE A 464 -25.20 -17.18 17.32
N TYR A 465 -24.88 -18.30 17.94
CA TYR A 465 -23.90 -18.31 19.03
C TYR A 465 -22.49 -17.97 18.54
N ARG A 466 -22.08 -18.42 17.34
CA ARG A 466 -20.80 -18.01 16.73
C ARG A 466 -20.76 -16.52 16.38
N PHE A 467 -21.85 -16.01 15.81
CA PHE A 467 -22.01 -14.58 15.56
C PHE A 467 -21.95 -13.76 16.85
N HIS A 468 -22.73 -14.17 17.85
CA HIS A 468 -22.80 -13.53 19.15
C HIS A 468 -21.44 -13.51 19.84
N GLU A 469 -20.71 -14.63 19.85
CA GLU A 469 -19.34 -14.71 20.40
C GLU A 469 -18.42 -13.72 19.70
N THR A 470 -18.38 -13.73 18.37
CA THR A 470 -17.53 -12.82 17.58
C THR A 470 -17.84 -11.34 17.86
N VAL A 471 -19.12 -10.97 17.87
CA VAL A 471 -19.54 -9.59 18.17
C VAL A 471 -19.27 -9.23 19.62
N THR A 472 -19.45 -10.16 20.56
CA THR A 472 -19.14 -9.93 21.99
C THR A 472 -17.65 -9.66 22.16
N GLU A 473 -16.78 -10.46 21.55
CA GLU A 473 -15.34 -10.26 21.61
C GLU A 473 -14.92 -8.92 21.02
N LEU A 474 -15.48 -8.53 19.87
CA LEU A 474 -15.13 -7.30 19.18
C LEU A 474 -15.65 -6.04 19.91
N THR A 475 -16.83 -6.11 20.51
CA THR A 475 -17.54 -4.92 21.00
C THR A 475 -17.58 -4.82 22.52
N GLY A 476 -17.53 -5.94 23.23
CA GLY A 476 -17.71 -6.02 24.68
C GLY A 476 -19.15 -5.79 25.17
N TYR A 477 -20.13 -5.62 24.27
CA TYR A 477 -21.53 -5.41 24.66
C TYR A 477 -22.16 -6.69 25.23
N ARG A 478 -22.99 -6.53 26.27
CA ARG A 478 -23.64 -7.65 26.96
C ARG A 478 -24.85 -8.21 26.22
N HIS A 479 -25.52 -7.36 25.46
CA HIS A 479 -26.74 -7.71 24.73
C HIS A 479 -26.54 -7.43 23.25
N ILE A 480 -26.61 -8.47 22.43
CA ILE A 480 -26.44 -8.39 20.98
C ILE A 480 -27.70 -8.90 20.30
N LEU A 481 -28.31 -8.03 19.49
CA LEU A 481 -29.55 -8.29 18.78
C LEU A 481 -29.29 -8.21 17.27
N PRO A 482 -29.29 -9.33 16.52
CA PRO A 482 -29.15 -9.30 15.07
C PRO A 482 -30.35 -8.57 14.44
N ALA A 483 -30.13 -7.95 13.29
CA ALA A 483 -31.15 -7.30 12.48
C ALA A 483 -30.83 -7.50 11.00
N HIS A 484 -31.83 -7.54 10.12
CA HIS A 484 -31.58 -7.80 8.69
C HIS A 484 -30.64 -6.76 8.05
N GLN A 485 -30.60 -5.51 8.54
CA GLN A 485 -29.57 -4.51 8.22
C GLN A 485 -29.60 -3.32 9.20
N GLY A 486 -28.67 -2.37 9.04
CA GLY A 486 -28.54 -1.21 9.93
C GLY A 486 -29.82 -0.37 10.12
N ARG A 487 -30.59 -0.08 9.06
CA ARG A 487 -31.82 0.73 9.21
C ARG A 487 -32.89 0.09 10.10
N ALA A 488 -32.91 -1.25 10.17
CA ALA A 488 -33.81 -1.96 11.07
C ALA A 488 -33.32 -1.86 12.52
N ALA A 489 -32.01 -2.00 12.72
CA ALA A 489 -31.37 -1.76 14.02
C ALA A 489 -31.63 -0.33 14.52
N GLU A 490 -31.46 0.69 13.66
CA GLU A 490 -31.80 2.09 13.94
C GLU A 490 -33.27 2.25 14.33
N ARG A 491 -34.19 1.70 13.52
CA ARG A 491 -35.64 1.79 13.77
C ARG A 491 -36.01 1.18 15.12
N ILE A 492 -35.45 0.01 15.46
CA ILE A 492 -35.73 -0.66 16.73
C ILE A 492 -35.20 0.16 17.90
N LEU A 493 -33.94 0.60 17.83
CA LEU A 493 -33.32 1.37 18.89
C LEU A 493 -34.04 2.71 19.10
N PHE A 494 -34.28 3.46 18.04
CA PHE A 494 -34.85 4.81 18.14
C PHE A 494 -36.31 4.80 18.54
N ASN A 495 -37.13 3.86 18.07
CA ASN A 495 -38.50 3.72 18.57
C ASN A 495 -38.58 3.32 20.06
N THR A 496 -37.49 2.76 20.59
CA THR A 496 -37.41 2.37 21.99
C THR A 496 -36.85 3.48 22.88
N LEU A 497 -35.88 4.25 22.35
CA LEU A 497 -35.10 5.23 23.08
C LEU A 497 -35.67 6.66 22.98
N LEU A 498 -36.34 6.99 21.88
CA LEU A 498 -36.78 8.35 21.58
C LEU A 498 -38.24 8.59 21.98
N GLU A 499 -38.52 9.83 22.40
CA GLU A 499 -39.86 10.32 22.72
C GLU A 499 -40.11 11.64 21.96
N PRO A 500 -41.32 11.87 21.43
CA PRO A 500 -41.64 13.10 20.69
C PRO A 500 -41.21 14.38 21.41
N GLY A 501 -40.63 15.32 20.66
CA GLY A 501 -40.08 16.58 21.17
C GLY A 501 -38.64 16.49 21.68
N GLY A 502 -38.05 15.30 21.75
CA GLY A 502 -36.65 15.07 22.07
C GLY A 502 -35.67 15.59 21.01
N ILE A 503 -34.40 15.69 21.39
CA ILE A 503 -33.29 16.09 20.52
C ILE A 503 -32.29 14.95 20.45
N VAL A 504 -31.80 14.67 19.25
CA VAL A 504 -30.68 13.75 19.00
C VAL A 504 -29.53 14.56 18.42
N LEU A 505 -28.38 14.50 19.08
CA LEU A 505 -27.16 15.16 18.63
C LEU A 505 -26.29 14.15 17.88
N ALA A 506 -25.61 14.58 16.84
CA ALA A 506 -24.57 13.78 16.19
C ALA A 506 -23.43 14.65 15.66
N ASN A 507 -22.27 14.04 15.41
CA ASN A 507 -21.29 14.66 14.52
C ASN A 507 -21.93 14.92 13.15
N THR A 508 -22.57 13.91 12.54
CA THR A 508 -23.54 14.08 11.46
C THR A 508 -24.44 12.85 11.38
N HIS A 509 -25.76 13.04 11.30
CA HIS A 509 -26.71 11.97 11.08
C HIS A 509 -26.62 11.46 9.64
N PHE A 510 -26.63 10.13 9.46
CA PHE A 510 -26.86 9.55 8.13
C PHE A 510 -28.35 9.64 7.76
N ASP A 511 -28.66 9.53 6.47
CA ASP A 511 -29.99 9.78 5.90
C ASP A 511 -31.10 8.97 6.61
N THR A 512 -30.87 7.66 6.80
CA THR A 512 -31.83 6.78 7.46
C THR A 512 -31.88 7.04 8.96
N THR A 513 -30.75 7.43 9.58
CA THR A 513 -30.68 7.81 10.97
C THR A 513 -31.53 9.05 11.22
N ARG A 514 -31.32 10.13 10.46
CA ARG A 514 -32.10 11.37 10.51
C ARG A 514 -33.58 11.11 10.29
N ALA A 515 -33.91 10.35 9.24
CA ALA A 515 -35.30 10.03 8.93
C ALA A 515 -35.98 9.28 10.09
N ASN A 516 -35.33 8.28 10.70
CA ASN A 516 -35.91 7.58 11.86
C ASN A 516 -36.07 8.51 13.08
N VAL A 517 -35.11 9.41 13.35
CA VAL A 517 -35.22 10.40 14.43
C VAL A 517 -36.42 11.33 14.21
N GLU A 518 -36.56 11.87 13.00
CA GLU A 518 -37.63 12.82 12.66
C GLU A 518 -39.01 12.13 12.62
N LEU A 519 -39.09 10.88 12.14
CA LEU A 519 -40.31 10.07 12.18
C LEU A 519 -40.77 9.74 13.61
N SER A 520 -39.85 9.67 14.57
CA SER A 520 -40.18 9.55 16.00
C SER A 520 -40.66 10.88 16.63
N GLY A 521 -40.77 11.95 15.84
CA GLY A 521 -41.14 13.29 16.32
C GLY A 521 -40.03 14.00 17.10
N CYS A 522 -38.78 13.56 16.98
CA CYS A 522 -37.61 14.21 17.55
C CYS A 522 -36.93 15.15 16.54
N GLN A 523 -35.99 15.96 17.03
CA GLN A 523 -35.16 16.83 16.20
C GLN A 523 -33.75 16.25 16.07
N ALA A 524 -33.27 16.09 14.84
CA ALA A 524 -31.90 15.65 14.54
C ALA A 524 -30.98 16.87 14.31
N HIS A 525 -30.05 17.12 15.24
CA HIS A 525 -29.11 18.24 15.18
C HIS A 525 -27.69 17.74 14.89
N ASP A 526 -27.10 18.23 13.80
CA ASP A 526 -25.71 17.95 13.44
C ASP A 526 -24.78 19.02 14.01
N ILE A 527 -23.76 18.59 14.75
CA ILE A 527 -22.73 19.45 15.35
C ILE A 527 -21.33 18.94 15.02
N PRO A 528 -20.96 18.84 13.72
CA PRO A 528 -19.61 18.44 13.33
C PRO A 528 -18.58 19.48 13.78
N CYS A 529 -17.34 19.05 13.96
CA CYS A 529 -16.21 19.94 14.22
C CYS A 529 -16.07 21.03 13.14
N VAL A 530 -15.39 22.12 13.49
CA VAL A 530 -15.26 23.29 12.60
C VAL A 530 -14.48 22.96 11.32
N GLU A 531 -13.51 22.04 11.42
CA GLU A 531 -12.66 21.57 10.35
C GLU A 531 -13.44 20.83 9.25
N ALA A 532 -14.60 20.25 9.58
CA ALA A 532 -15.48 19.59 8.62
C ALA A 532 -16.04 20.54 7.55
N ARG A 533 -15.95 21.86 7.77
CA ARG A 533 -16.41 22.88 6.82
C ARG A 533 -15.38 23.18 5.75
N ASP A 534 -14.11 22.91 5.98
CA ASP A 534 -13.04 23.15 5.01
C ASP A 534 -12.82 21.87 4.21
N LEU A 535 -13.20 21.83 2.93
CA LEU A 535 -13.01 20.65 2.10
C LEU A 535 -11.57 20.47 1.63
N ASP A 536 -10.74 21.51 1.68
CA ASP A 536 -9.38 21.51 1.11
C ASP A 536 -8.32 21.20 2.17
N SER A 537 -8.64 21.40 3.44
CA SER A 537 -7.73 21.12 4.55
C SER A 537 -7.32 19.65 4.62
N GLU A 538 -6.05 19.36 4.92
CA GLU A 538 -5.57 17.97 5.09
C GLU A 538 -5.71 17.46 6.55
N VAL A 539 -6.41 18.20 7.42
CA VAL A 539 -6.63 17.75 8.81
C VAL A 539 -7.41 16.42 8.80
N PRO A 540 -6.91 15.35 9.47
CA PRO A 540 -7.45 14.01 9.32
C PRO A 540 -8.80 13.80 10.01
N PHE A 541 -8.99 14.31 11.23
CA PHE A 541 -10.14 13.94 12.08
C PHE A 541 -11.36 14.85 11.89
N LYS A 542 -11.73 15.14 10.64
CA LYS A 542 -12.92 15.96 10.32
C LYS A 542 -14.25 15.27 10.65
N GLY A 543 -14.22 14.01 11.04
CA GLY A 543 -15.39 13.31 11.57
C GLY A 543 -15.73 13.68 13.01
N ASN A 544 -14.84 14.34 13.74
CA ASN A 544 -15.02 14.71 15.14
C ASN A 544 -16.33 15.51 15.37
N ILE A 545 -16.93 15.32 16.55
CA ILE A 545 -18.02 16.18 17.04
C ILE A 545 -17.45 17.46 17.65
N ASP A 546 -18.16 18.57 17.53
CA ASP A 546 -17.84 19.84 18.20
C ASP A 546 -18.16 19.72 19.69
N LEU A 547 -17.11 19.55 20.50
CA LEU A 547 -17.21 19.33 21.93
C LEU A 547 -17.72 20.56 22.69
N ASP A 548 -17.45 21.76 22.20
CA ASP A 548 -17.92 22.99 22.84
C ASP A 548 -19.42 23.16 22.61
N ARG A 549 -19.90 22.90 21.38
CA ARG A 549 -21.34 22.86 21.09
C ARG A 549 -22.05 21.74 21.85
N LEU A 550 -21.41 20.59 22.00
CA LEU A 550 -21.96 19.48 22.78
C LEU A 550 -22.17 19.90 24.24
N ARG A 551 -21.15 20.50 24.89
CA ARG A 551 -21.27 21.03 26.26
C ARG A 551 -22.33 22.11 26.35
N GLN A 552 -22.28 23.09 25.43
CA GLN A 552 -23.24 24.20 25.42
C GLN A 552 -24.69 23.71 25.30
N THR A 553 -24.94 22.71 24.46
CA THR A 553 -26.29 22.16 24.29
C THR A 553 -26.76 21.41 25.52
N LEU A 554 -25.89 20.58 26.12
CA LEU A 554 -26.23 19.77 27.30
C LEU A 554 -26.37 20.58 28.59
N GLU A 555 -25.63 21.68 28.72
CA GLU A 555 -25.71 22.61 29.85
C GLU A 555 -26.77 23.70 29.65
N GLY A 556 -27.23 23.86 28.41
CA GLY A 556 -28.20 24.86 27.99
C GLY A 556 -29.66 24.50 28.27
N PRO A 557 -30.60 25.35 27.85
CA PRO A 557 -32.03 25.16 28.09
C PRO A 557 -32.60 23.90 27.43
N ASP A 558 -31.94 23.39 26.37
CA ASP A 558 -32.33 22.20 25.64
C ASP A 558 -31.71 20.91 26.20
N GLY A 559 -30.82 20.98 27.19
CA GLY A 559 -30.07 19.83 27.69
C GLY A 559 -30.95 18.68 28.17
N SER A 560 -32.06 18.98 28.86
CA SER A 560 -33.04 17.98 29.33
C SER A 560 -33.84 17.31 28.21
N ARG A 561 -33.82 17.88 27.00
CA ARG A 561 -34.50 17.33 25.82
C ARG A 561 -33.59 16.41 25.02
N VAL A 562 -32.27 16.44 25.25
CA VAL A 562 -31.31 15.57 24.55
C VAL A 562 -31.49 14.13 25.01
N ARG A 563 -31.85 13.23 24.08
CA ARG A 563 -32.15 11.82 24.38
C ARG A 563 -30.97 10.90 24.17
N VAL A 564 -30.13 11.20 23.19
CA VAL A 564 -28.95 10.41 22.82
C VAL A 564 -28.00 11.24 22.00
N VAL A 565 -26.70 10.94 22.11
CA VAL A 565 -25.66 11.43 21.21
C VAL A 565 -25.21 10.28 20.32
N ILE A 566 -25.31 10.46 19.00
CA ILE A 566 -24.86 9.50 17.99
C ILE A 566 -23.46 9.89 17.51
N MET A 567 -22.50 8.97 17.65
CA MET A 567 -21.16 9.13 17.09
C MET A 567 -20.99 8.20 15.90
N THR A 568 -21.01 8.77 14.70
CA THR A 568 -20.87 8.02 13.44
C THR A 568 -19.39 7.82 13.11
N ILE A 569 -18.94 6.57 12.99
CA ILE A 569 -17.56 6.19 12.68
C ILE A 569 -17.47 5.25 11.45
N THR A 570 -16.80 5.65 10.36
CA THR A 570 -16.43 7.01 9.96
C THR A 570 -17.66 7.88 9.66
N ASN A 571 -17.54 9.20 9.75
CA ASN A 571 -18.65 10.13 9.50
C ASN A 571 -19.03 10.17 8.01
N ASN A 572 -20.01 9.35 7.60
CA ASN A 572 -20.47 9.26 6.21
C ASN A 572 -21.02 10.60 5.67
N GLY A 573 -21.81 11.30 6.48
CA GLY A 573 -22.40 12.59 6.11
C GLY A 573 -21.35 13.68 5.89
N GLY A 574 -20.21 13.57 6.59
CA GLY A 574 -19.03 14.42 6.44
C GLY A 574 -18.00 13.92 5.44
N GLY A 575 -18.33 13.01 4.53
CA GLY A 575 -17.37 12.54 3.51
C GLY A 575 -16.56 11.29 3.88
N GLY A 576 -16.98 10.53 4.89
CA GLY A 576 -16.24 9.35 5.38
C GLY A 576 -15.07 9.68 6.29
N GLN A 577 -15.09 10.86 6.91
CA GLN A 577 -13.99 11.36 7.71
C GLN A 577 -13.90 10.63 9.06
N PRO A 578 -12.70 10.29 9.54
CA PRO A 578 -12.53 9.58 10.80
C PRO A 578 -12.78 10.47 12.01
N VAL A 579 -13.16 9.84 13.11
CA VAL A 579 -13.23 10.39 14.46
C VAL A 579 -12.01 9.91 15.24
N SER A 580 -11.31 10.84 15.89
CA SER A 580 -10.20 10.53 16.81
C SER A 580 -10.68 9.83 18.07
N MET A 581 -9.83 9.00 18.66
CA MET A 581 -10.10 8.35 19.95
C MET A 581 -10.15 9.38 21.08
N GLU A 582 -9.34 10.44 21.03
CA GLU A 582 -9.45 11.57 21.96
C GLU A 582 -10.86 12.20 21.93
N ASN A 583 -11.40 12.49 20.74
CA ASN A 583 -12.74 13.06 20.62
C ASN A 583 -13.83 12.09 21.12
N LEU A 584 -13.71 10.79 20.84
CA LEU A 584 -14.64 9.77 21.39
C LEU A 584 -14.58 9.71 22.92
N LYS A 585 -13.38 9.75 23.51
CA LYS A 585 -13.19 9.75 24.98
C LYS A 585 -13.84 10.96 25.64
N GLN A 586 -13.59 12.14 25.09
CA GLN A 586 -14.14 13.39 25.62
C GLN A 586 -15.66 13.47 25.45
N THR A 587 -16.18 13.00 24.31
CA THR A 587 -17.63 12.88 24.07
C THR A 587 -18.27 11.95 25.10
N ALA A 588 -17.70 10.76 25.29
CA ALA A 588 -18.20 9.80 26.27
C ALA A 588 -18.18 10.36 27.70
N GLU A 589 -17.13 11.08 28.07
CA GLU A 589 -17.03 11.74 29.38
C GLU A 589 -18.12 12.81 29.57
N ILE A 590 -18.33 13.67 28.56
CA ILE A 590 -19.38 14.70 28.60
C ILE A 590 -20.76 14.06 28.72
N CYS A 591 -21.05 13.04 27.91
CA CYS A 591 -22.32 12.32 27.90
C CYS A 591 -22.60 11.66 29.27
N ARG A 592 -21.60 10.94 29.83
CA ARG A 592 -21.71 10.32 31.16
C ARG A 592 -21.98 11.33 32.28
N ARG A 593 -21.34 12.52 32.24
CA ARG A 593 -21.60 13.57 33.25
C ARG A 593 -23.04 14.08 33.25
N HIS A 594 -23.70 14.05 32.10
CA HIS A 594 -25.07 14.54 31.93
C HIS A 594 -26.12 13.44 31.95
N GLY A 595 -25.72 12.17 32.09
CA GLY A 595 -26.65 11.03 32.06
C GLY A 595 -27.32 10.83 30.69
N VAL A 596 -26.66 11.24 29.61
CA VAL A 596 -27.14 11.05 28.23
C VAL A 596 -26.36 9.89 27.60
N PRO A 597 -27.01 8.90 26.99
CA PRO A 597 -26.31 7.80 26.35
C PRO A 597 -25.56 8.25 25.09
N MET A 598 -24.36 7.69 24.89
CA MET A 598 -23.61 7.79 23.64
C MET A 598 -23.73 6.47 22.87
N ILE A 599 -24.29 6.51 21.66
CA ILE A 599 -24.44 5.35 20.78
C ILE A 599 -23.56 5.53 19.55
N LEU A 600 -22.83 4.48 19.16
CA LEU A 600 -22.08 4.49 17.90
C LEU A 600 -22.98 4.10 16.72
N ASP A 601 -22.94 4.86 15.64
CA ASP A 601 -23.17 4.28 14.31
C ASP A 601 -21.83 3.71 13.84
N ALA A 602 -21.72 2.39 13.92
CA ALA A 602 -20.48 1.64 13.71
C ALA A 602 -20.42 0.98 12.32
N ALA A 603 -21.15 1.49 11.32
CA ALA A 603 -21.15 0.91 9.98
C ALA A 603 -19.74 0.78 9.37
N ARG A 604 -18.83 1.71 9.65
CA ARG A 604 -17.46 1.73 9.10
C ARG A 604 -16.38 1.84 10.19
N PHE A 605 -16.58 1.09 11.27
CA PHE A 605 -15.74 1.16 12.47
C PHE A 605 -14.27 0.75 12.20
N ALA A 606 -14.03 -0.21 11.30
CA ALA A 606 -12.69 -0.74 11.03
C ALA A 606 -11.87 0.24 10.18
N GLU A 607 -12.52 0.92 9.23
CA GLU A 607 -11.91 2.03 8.49
C GLU A 607 -11.53 3.19 9.42
N ASN A 608 -12.41 3.55 10.37
CA ASN A 608 -12.11 4.57 11.37
C ASN A 608 -10.90 4.16 12.22
N ALA A 609 -10.90 2.92 12.70
CA ALA A 609 -9.82 2.37 13.50
C ALA A 609 -8.48 2.37 12.74
N TRP A 610 -8.48 1.99 11.46
CA TRP A 610 -7.29 2.09 10.62
C TRP A 610 -6.75 3.52 10.59
N LEU A 611 -7.60 4.50 10.27
CA LEU A 611 -7.20 5.91 10.18
C LEU A 611 -6.69 6.46 11.52
N VAL A 612 -7.28 6.06 12.65
CA VAL A 612 -6.74 6.37 13.98
C VAL A 612 -5.31 5.84 14.14
N THR A 613 -5.03 4.58 13.78
CA THR A 613 -3.65 4.06 13.88
C THR A 613 -2.65 4.80 12.98
N ARG A 614 -3.12 5.46 11.90
CA ARG A 614 -2.26 6.22 10.99
C ARG A 614 -2.03 7.66 11.46
N HIS A 615 -3.02 8.28 12.09
CA HIS A 615 -3.04 9.72 12.33
C HIS A 615 -3.00 10.13 13.81
N GLU A 616 -3.29 9.23 14.75
CA GLU A 616 -3.26 9.51 16.19
C GLU A 616 -2.03 8.87 16.85
N GLU A 617 -1.12 9.69 17.38
CA GLU A 617 0.19 9.24 17.87
C GLU A 617 0.09 8.15 18.95
N ALA A 618 -0.87 8.30 19.88
CA ALA A 618 -1.11 7.35 20.97
C ALA A 618 -1.49 5.94 20.47
N TYR A 619 -1.91 5.82 19.21
CA TYR A 619 -2.45 4.60 18.63
C TYR A 619 -1.60 3.97 17.53
N ARG A 620 -0.45 4.55 17.17
CA ARG A 620 0.41 4.01 16.09
C ARG A 620 0.88 2.56 16.30
N GLY A 621 1.02 2.15 17.56
CA GLY A 621 1.42 0.78 17.92
C GLY A 621 0.27 -0.22 18.06
N HIS A 622 -0.98 0.23 17.96
CA HIS A 622 -2.16 -0.64 18.11
C HIS A 622 -2.60 -1.23 16.78
N THR A 623 -3.22 -2.41 16.82
CA THR A 623 -3.95 -2.96 15.68
C THR A 623 -5.30 -2.24 15.48
N PRO A 624 -5.87 -2.20 14.26
CA PRO A 624 -7.20 -1.65 14.04
C PRO A 624 -8.26 -2.32 14.91
N ARG A 625 -8.14 -3.64 15.16
CA ARG A 625 -9.02 -4.37 16.07
C ARG A 625 -8.97 -3.81 17.50
N GLN A 626 -7.78 -3.59 18.06
CA GLN A 626 -7.63 -3.03 19.42
C GLN A 626 -8.24 -1.63 19.53
N VAL A 627 -8.05 -0.79 18.50
CA VAL A 627 -8.66 0.55 18.45
C VAL A 627 -10.19 0.46 18.39
N ALA A 628 -10.73 -0.41 17.55
CA ALA A 628 -12.16 -0.67 17.45
C ALA A 628 -12.76 -1.14 18.78
N GLU A 629 -12.12 -2.12 19.43
CA GLU A 629 -12.54 -2.66 20.73
C GLU A 629 -12.55 -1.56 21.80
N GLU A 630 -11.58 -0.63 21.79
CA GLU A 630 -11.60 0.52 22.71
C GLU A 630 -12.73 1.49 22.37
N ALA A 631 -12.95 1.80 21.08
CA ALA A 631 -14.03 2.68 20.65
C ALA A 631 -15.41 2.16 21.09
N PHE A 632 -15.69 0.87 20.90
CA PHE A 632 -16.94 0.25 21.37
C PHE A 632 -17.08 0.31 22.89
N ARG A 633 -16.00 0.07 23.65
CA ARG A 633 -16.01 0.14 25.12
C ARG A 633 -16.27 1.55 25.69
N LEU A 634 -16.08 2.60 24.90
CA LEU A 634 -16.37 3.98 25.32
C LEU A 634 -17.86 4.31 25.26
N ALA A 635 -18.63 3.60 24.44
CA ALA A 635 -20.03 3.87 24.16
C ALA A 635 -20.98 2.97 24.97
N ASP A 636 -22.22 3.42 25.13
CA ASP A 636 -23.27 2.69 25.86
C ASP A 636 -23.92 1.61 24.98
N GLY A 637 -23.72 1.71 23.66
CA GLY A 637 -24.20 0.77 22.65
C GLY A 637 -23.81 1.18 21.23
N CYS A 638 -24.22 0.36 20.26
CA CYS A 638 -24.09 0.69 18.85
C CYS A 638 -25.26 0.19 18.01
N VAL A 639 -25.44 0.82 16.86
CA VAL A 639 -26.11 0.24 15.69
C VAL A 639 -25.07 0.00 14.62
N MET A 640 -25.13 -1.16 13.96
CA MET A 640 -24.17 -1.50 12.91
C MET A 640 -24.87 -2.06 11.68
N SER A 641 -24.51 -1.52 10.52
CA SER A 641 -24.81 -2.12 9.22
C SER A 641 -23.63 -2.98 8.76
N ALA A 642 -23.71 -4.30 8.96
CA ALA A 642 -22.67 -5.23 8.51
C ALA A 642 -22.49 -5.28 6.98
N LYS A 643 -23.44 -4.74 6.22
CA LYS A 643 -23.30 -4.52 4.77
C LYS A 643 -22.06 -3.69 4.35
N LYS A 644 -21.40 -3.00 5.30
CA LYS A 644 -20.19 -2.21 5.07
C LYS A 644 -18.98 -2.98 5.61
N ASP A 645 -18.52 -2.67 6.83
CA ASP A 645 -17.36 -3.33 7.43
C ASP A 645 -17.61 -4.76 7.90
N GLY A 646 -18.84 -5.28 7.85
CA GLY A 646 -19.04 -6.74 8.00
C GLY A 646 -18.69 -7.53 6.73
N ILE A 647 -18.39 -6.86 5.61
CA ILE A 647 -18.12 -7.42 4.28
C ILE A 647 -19.12 -8.52 3.88
N VAL A 648 -20.41 -8.23 4.05
CA VAL A 648 -21.52 -9.12 3.70
C VAL A 648 -22.55 -8.40 2.84
N HIS A 649 -23.37 -9.14 2.11
CA HIS A 649 -24.42 -8.56 1.26
C HIS A 649 -25.64 -8.07 2.07
N ILE A 650 -25.91 -8.70 3.22
CA ILE A 650 -27.00 -8.40 4.14
C ILE A 650 -26.55 -8.62 5.59
N GLY A 651 -27.18 -7.97 6.55
CA GLY A 651 -26.82 -8.09 7.97
C GLY A 651 -26.61 -6.76 8.69
N GLY A 652 -26.89 -6.79 9.98
CA GLY A 652 -26.66 -5.73 10.95
C GLY A 652 -26.98 -6.21 12.37
N PHE A 653 -26.71 -5.36 13.35
CA PHE A 653 -27.04 -5.66 14.74
C PHE A 653 -27.14 -4.40 15.60
N ILE A 654 -27.75 -4.58 16.77
CA ILE A 654 -27.75 -3.64 17.90
C ILE A 654 -26.88 -4.27 19.00
N GLY A 655 -25.94 -3.51 19.54
CA GLY A 655 -25.16 -3.88 20.73
C GLY A 655 -25.48 -2.94 21.87
N LEU A 656 -25.77 -3.46 23.07
CA LEU A 656 -26.18 -2.67 24.23
C LEU A 656 -25.57 -3.21 25.53
N ASN A 657 -25.31 -2.30 26.48
CA ASN A 657 -24.95 -2.64 27.86
C ASN A 657 -26.13 -2.52 28.83
N ASP A 658 -27.13 -1.69 28.52
CA ASP A 658 -28.32 -1.50 29.35
C ASP A 658 -29.31 -2.66 29.15
N PRO A 659 -29.59 -3.46 30.18
CA PRO A 659 -30.50 -4.60 30.08
C PRO A 659 -31.97 -4.20 29.86
N GLU A 660 -32.43 -3.07 30.39
CA GLU A 660 -33.83 -2.62 30.22
C GLU A 660 -34.07 -2.13 28.79
N LEU A 661 -33.11 -1.39 28.24
CA LEU A 661 -33.16 -0.97 26.85
C LEU A 661 -33.06 -2.17 25.90
N ALA A 662 -32.18 -3.13 26.21
CA ALA A 662 -32.04 -4.36 25.43
C ALA A 662 -33.34 -5.18 25.41
N GLU A 663 -34.00 -5.36 26.56
CA GLU A 663 -35.27 -6.11 26.64
C GLU A 663 -36.37 -5.42 25.80
N LYS A 664 -36.46 -4.08 25.85
CA LYS A 664 -37.42 -3.34 25.03
C LYS A 664 -37.11 -3.49 23.53
N CYS A 665 -35.83 -3.40 23.14
CA CYS A 665 -35.41 -3.60 21.76
C CYS A 665 -35.70 -5.02 21.27
N GLU A 666 -35.46 -6.04 22.09
CA GLU A 666 -35.73 -7.44 21.77
C GLU A 666 -37.22 -7.69 21.52
N ARG A 667 -38.11 -7.13 22.35
CA ARG A 667 -39.56 -7.23 22.13
C ARG A 667 -39.98 -6.65 20.79
N LEU A 668 -39.41 -5.50 20.41
CA LEU A 668 -39.71 -4.86 19.13
C LEU A 668 -39.08 -5.62 17.94
N LEU A 669 -37.88 -6.16 18.11
CA LEU A 669 -37.23 -7.04 17.13
C LEU A 669 -38.10 -8.26 16.82
N ILE A 670 -38.58 -8.96 17.86
CA ILE A 670 -39.48 -10.12 17.72
C ILE A 670 -40.76 -9.75 16.97
N ALA A 671 -41.31 -8.56 17.26
CA ALA A 671 -42.55 -8.10 16.64
C ALA A 671 -42.39 -7.69 15.17
N THR A 672 -41.19 -7.32 14.72
CA THR A 672 -41.04 -6.60 13.44
C THR A 672 -40.01 -7.18 12.47
N GLU A 673 -39.02 -7.95 12.94
CA GLU A 673 -37.93 -8.48 12.11
C GLU A 673 -37.85 -10.02 12.22
N GLY A 674 -37.83 -10.55 13.44
CA GLY A 674 -37.67 -11.97 13.71
C GLY A 674 -37.27 -12.28 15.15
N PHE A 675 -37.19 -13.56 15.50
CA PHE A 675 -36.80 -13.99 16.85
C PHE A 675 -35.38 -13.53 17.23
N ALA A 676 -35.10 -13.38 18.52
CA ALA A 676 -33.87 -12.78 19.04
C ALA A 676 -32.57 -13.43 18.54
N THR A 677 -32.62 -14.71 18.19
CA THR A 677 -31.44 -15.45 17.69
C THR A 677 -31.26 -15.38 16.17
N TYR A 678 -32.05 -14.61 15.41
CA TYR A 678 -31.81 -14.44 13.97
C TYR A 678 -32.18 -13.06 13.42
N GLY A 679 -33.17 -12.37 14.01
CA GLY A 679 -33.44 -10.96 13.71
C GLY A 679 -33.71 -10.65 12.23
N GLY A 680 -34.34 -11.56 11.51
CA GLY A 680 -34.63 -11.41 10.07
C GLY A 680 -33.50 -11.87 9.13
N LEU A 681 -32.45 -12.51 9.64
CA LEU A 681 -31.35 -13.10 8.87
C LEU A 681 -31.44 -14.62 8.78
N ALA A 682 -30.91 -15.21 7.72
CA ALA A 682 -30.67 -16.65 7.69
C ALA A 682 -29.44 -17.01 8.55
N GLY A 683 -29.37 -18.24 9.05
CA GLY A 683 -28.24 -18.74 9.84
C GLY A 683 -26.91 -18.58 9.10
N ARG A 684 -26.90 -18.87 7.78
CA ARG A 684 -25.72 -18.64 6.94
C ARG A 684 -25.24 -17.19 6.91
N ASP A 685 -26.14 -16.21 6.99
CA ASP A 685 -25.78 -14.78 6.93
C ASP A 685 -25.10 -14.35 8.24
N LEU A 686 -25.53 -14.92 9.37
CA LEU A 686 -24.89 -14.73 10.67
C LEU A 686 -23.45 -15.28 10.67
N ASP A 687 -23.22 -16.46 10.11
CA ASP A 687 -21.88 -17.05 10.00
C ASP A 687 -20.95 -16.29 9.05
N MET A 688 -21.48 -15.86 7.89
CA MET A 688 -20.75 -15.01 6.95
C MET A 688 -20.38 -13.67 7.58
N MET A 689 -21.29 -13.08 8.35
CA MET A 689 -21.07 -11.81 9.07
C MET A 689 -20.04 -11.98 10.17
N ALA A 690 -20.11 -13.04 10.98
CA ALA A 690 -19.10 -13.34 11.99
C ALA A 690 -17.69 -13.43 11.37
N THR A 691 -17.56 -14.20 10.30
CA THR A 691 -16.28 -14.35 9.59
C THR A 691 -15.81 -13.02 8.98
N GLY A 692 -16.70 -12.25 8.37
CA GLY A 692 -16.37 -10.96 7.75
C GLY A 692 -15.92 -9.90 8.76
N LEU A 693 -16.50 -9.88 9.97
CA LEU A 693 -16.09 -9.00 11.06
C LEU A 693 -14.68 -9.30 11.59
N LEU A 694 -14.23 -10.55 11.49
CA LEU A 694 -12.84 -10.89 11.77
C LEU A 694 -11.93 -10.36 10.66
N GLU A 695 -12.25 -10.70 9.41
CA GLU A 695 -11.45 -10.35 8.23
C GLU A 695 -11.28 -8.83 8.04
N VAL A 696 -12.32 -8.03 8.28
CA VAL A 696 -12.25 -6.57 8.07
C VAL A 696 -11.24 -5.90 8.99
N THR A 697 -10.96 -6.50 10.15
CA THR A 697 -10.05 -5.92 11.14
C THR A 697 -8.58 -6.28 10.89
N GLU A 698 -8.31 -7.09 9.87
CA GLU A 698 -6.95 -7.47 9.48
C GLU A 698 -6.17 -6.27 8.93
N PRO A 699 -5.00 -5.93 9.50
CA PRO A 699 -4.22 -4.77 9.07
C PRO A 699 -3.84 -4.79 7.60
N ALA A 700 -3.53 -5.98 7.04
CA ALA A 700 -3.16 -6.12 5.64
C ALA A 700 -4.32 -5.75 4.69
N TYR A 701 -5.55 -6.13 5.05
CA TYR A 701 -6.75 -5.78 4.29
C TYR A 701 -7.03 -4.27 4.33
N LEU A 702 -6.97 -3.66 5.52
CA LEU A 702 -7.21 -2.22 5.67
C LEU A 702 -6.10 -1.38 5.01
N ALA A 703 -4.86 -1.87 5.00
CA ALA A 703 -3.76 -1.23 4.27
C ALA A 703 -4.03 -1.20 2.75
N GLU A 704 -4.49 -2.30 2.17
CA GLU A 704 -4.88 -2.34 0.77
C GLU A 704 -6.08 -1.45 0.49
N ARG A 705 -7.08 -1.45 1.37
CA ARG A 705 -8.23 -0.56 1.21
C ARG A 705 -7.82 0.91 1.14
N ALA A 706 -6.87 1.31 2.00
CA ALA A 706 -6.32 2.66 1.99
C ALA A 706 -5.48 2.97 0.75
N ASP A 707 -4.71 1.98 0.26
CA ASP A 707 -3.96 2.09 -0.98
C ASP A 707 -4.87 2.27 -2.20
N VAL A 708 -5.97 1.51 -2.29
CA VAL A 708 -6.97 1.64 -3.36
C VAL A 708 -7.64 3.02 -3.37
N ALA A 709 -8.07 3.50 -2.20
CA ALA A 709 -8.66 4.84 -2.08
C ALA A 709 -7.65 5.92 -2.50
N SER A 710 -6.40 5.78 -2.08
CA SER A 710 -5.33 6.71 -2.46
C SER A 710 -5.01 6.66 -3.96
N HIS A 711 -4.96 5.47 -4.55
CA HIS A 711 -4.73 5.30 -6.00
C HIS A 711 -5.79 6.03 -6.81
N LEU A 712 -7.08 5.83 -6.49
CA LEU A 712 -8.14 6.56 -7.18
C LEU A 712 -8.03 8.08 -6.93
N ALA A 713 -7.64 8.52 -5.73
CA ALA A 713 -7.47 9.94 -5.43
C ALA A 713 -6.36 10.56 -6.28
N ASP A 714 -5.23 9.85 -6.44
CA ASP A 714 -4.13 10.25 -7.31
C ASP A 714 -4.60 10.37 -8.78
N ARG A 715 -5.43 9.42 -9.25
CA ARG A 715 -6.03 9.48 -10.60
C ARG A 715 -7.00 10.66 -10.77
N VAL A 716 -7.80 10.97 -9.75
CA VAL A 716 -8.75 12.09 -9.74
C VAL A 716 -8.00 13.43 -9.77
N ARG A 717 -6.98 13.60 -8.92
CA ARG A 717 -6.13 14.80 -8.91
C ARG A 717 -5.40 14.99 -10.23
N ALA A 718 -4.85 13.92 -10.80
CA ALA A 718 -4.19 13.97 -12.11
C ALA A 718 -5.15 14.37 -13.25
N ALA A 719 -6.46 14.13 -13.11
CA ALA A 719 -7.48 14.60 -14.04
C ALA A 719 -7.85 16.08 -13.84
N GLY A 720 -7.29 16.77 -12.84
CA GLY A 720 -7.61 18.15 -12.51
C GLY A 720 -8.97 18.33 -11.82
N VAL A 721 -9.47 17.30 -11.15
CA VAL A 721 -10.75 17.33 -10.43
C VAL A 721 -10.50 17.43 -8.93
N ASP A 722 -11.06 18.45 -8.29
CA ASP A 722 -10.98 18.62 -6.84
C ASP A 722 -11.81 17.57 -6.10
N LEU A 723 -11.35 17.18 -4.92
CA LEU A 723 -12.04 16.25 -4.03
C LEU A 723 -11.98 16.74 -2.58
N LEU A 724 -12.85 16.20 -1.72
CA LEU A 724 -12.80 16.42 -0.28
C LEU A 724 -11.53 15.79 0.31
N GLU A 725 -10.65 16.63 0.86
CA GLU A 725 -9.36 16.24 1.44
C GLU A 725 -9.45 16.07 2.97
N PRO A 726 -8.66 15.16 3.57
CA PRO A 726 -8.08 13.99 2.90
C PRO A 726 -9.19 13.02 2.44
N PRO A 727 -8.97 12.16 1.43
CA PRO A 727 -9.99 11.21 0.98
C PRO A 727 -10.32 10.18 2.05
N GLY A 728 -11.60 9.85 2.20
CA GLY A 728 -12.06 8.73 3.02
C GLY A 728 -11.71 7.36 2.41
N LEU A 729 -11.78 6.29 3.20
CA LEU A 729 -11.46 4.94 2.71
C LEU A 729 -12.62 4.26 1.97
N HIS A 730 -13.86 4.63 2.29
CA HIS A 730 -15.02 4.02 1.65
C HIS A 730 -15.42 4.69 0.35
N ALA A 731 -15.06 5.95 0.16
CA ALA A 731 -15.44 6.72 -1.00
C ALA A 731 -14.60 7.98 -1.17
N LEU A 732 -14.49 8.43 -2.42
CA LEU A 732 -14.02 9.77 -2.75
C LEU A 732 -15.21 10.67 -3.04
N TYR A 733 -15.09 11.94 -2.68
CA TYR A 733 -16.14 12.94 -2.90
C TYR A 733 -15.59 14.03 -3.81
N LEU A 734 -15.96 13.99 -5.09
CA LEU A 734 -15.55 14.95 -6.11
C LEU A 734 -16.30 16.25 -5.93
N ASN A 735 -15.64 17.40 -6.08
CA ASN A 735 -16.27 18.71 -6.05
C ASN A 735 -16.78 19.10 -7.45
N ALA A 736 -18.01 18.68 -7.76
CA ALA A 736 -18.65 18.97 -9.04
C ALA A 736 -18.94 20.46 -9.23
N GLY A 737 -19.23 21.19 -8.15
CA GLY A 737 -19.47 22.64 -8.21
C GLY A 737 -18.26 23.44 -8.71
N ARG A 738 -17.04 23.01 -8.36
CA ARG A 738 -15.80 23.61 -8.90
C ARG A 738 -15.48 23.17 -10.32
N LEU A 739 -15.77 21.91 -10.66
CA LEU A 739 -15.55 21.37 -12.01
C LEU A 739 -16.52 21.96 -13.05
N LEU A 740 -17.77 22.23 -12.65
CA LEU A 740 -18.87 22.67 -13.50
C LEU A 740 -19.45 24.02 -13.03
N PRO A 741 -18.64 25.10 -12.93
CA PRO A 741 -19.06 26.36 -12.32
C PRO A 741 -20.15 27.10 -13.12
N HIS A 742 -20.34 26.74 -14.39
CA HIS A 742 -21.39 27.27 -15.26
C HIS A 742 -22.79 26.67 -14.97
N ILE A 743 -22.87 25.58 -14.19
CA ILE A 743 -24.13 24.97 -13.79
C ILE A 743 -24.48 25.44 -12.37
N PRO A 744 -25.53 26.24 -12.16
CA PRO A 744 -25.89 26.70 -10.82
C PRO A 744 -26.40 25.54 -9.96
N PRO A 745 -26.33 25.63 -8.61
CA PRO A 745 -26.75 24.55 -7.70
C PRO A 745 -28.16 23.98 -7.96
N HIS A 746 -29.12 24.82 -8.33
CA HIS A 746 -30.49 24.42 -8.65
C HIS A 746 -30.64 23.70 -10.00
N HIS A 747 -29.58 23.63 -10.79
CA HIS A 747 -29.46 22.77 -11.98
C HIS A 747 -28.56 21.54 -11.74
N TYR A 748 -28.24 21.25 -10.48
CA TYR A 748 -27.66 20.00 -10.00
C TYR A 748 -26.32 19.60 -10.66
N PRO A 749 -25.24 20.40 -10.50
CA PRO A 749 -23.93 20.08 -11.07
C PRO A 749 -23.40 18.72 -10.63
N GLY A 750 -23.63 18.30 -9.37
CA GLY A 750 -23.28 16.95 -8.92
C GLY A 750 -23.99 15.85 -9.73
N HIS A 751 -25.28 16.02 -9.98
CA HIS A 751 -26.07 15.07 -10.76
C HIS A 751 -25.62 15.06 -12.22
N ALA A 752 -25.33 16.25 -12.77
CA ALA A 752 -24.82 16.38 -14.12
C ALA A 752 -23.48 15.66 -14.33
N LEU A 753 -22.54 15.79 -13.38
CA LEU A 753 -21.29 15.04 -13.40
C LEU A 753 -21.54 13.53 -13.29
N ALA A 754 -22.47 13.08 -12.43
CA ALA A 754 -22.81 11.67 -12.29
C ALA A 754 -23.39 11.08 -13.60
N CYS A 755 -24.31 11.79 -14.26
CA CYS A 755 -24.84 11.39 -15.57
C CYS A 755 -23.75 11.36 -16.63
N ARG A 756 -22.81 12.33 -16.62
CA ARG A 756 -21.70 12.37 -17.56
C ARG A 756 -20.69 11.23 -17.34
N LEU A 757 -20.39 10.87 -16.09
CA LEU A 757 -19.58 9.70 -15.74
C LEU A 757 -20.17 8.41 -16.29
N TYR A 758 -21.49 8.26 -16.18
CA TYR A 758 -22.19 7.15 -16.78
C TYR A 758 -22.09 7.20 -18.30
N LEU A 759 -22.47 8.31 -18.94
CA LEU A 759 -22.45 8.44 -20.40
C LEU A 759 -21.08 8.19 -21.02
N GLU A 760 -20.00 8.70 -20.42
CA GLU A 760 -18.65 8.60 -20.96
C GLU A 760 -17.95 7.26 -20.65
N GLY A 761 -18.21 6.68 -19.48
CA GLY A 761 -17.44 5.53 -18.96
C GLY A 761 -18.26 4.35 -18.47
N GLY A 762 -19.59 4.40 -18.50
CA GLY A 762 -20.44 3.39 -17.87
C GLY A 762 -20.28 3.33 -16.35
N ILE A 763 -19.88 4.44 -15.72
CA ILE A 763 -19.61 4.53 -14.28
C ILE A 763 -20.85 5.08 -13.59
N ARG A 764 -21.46 4.28 -12.71
CA ARG A 764 -22.54 4.74 -11.84
C ARG A 764 -21.97 5.30 -10.55
N SER A 765 -22.44 6.47 -10.13
CA SER A 765 -22.04 7.18 -8.92
C SER A 765 -23.25 7.82 -8.24
N ALA A 766 -23.07 8.40 -7.06
CA ALA A 766 -24.15 9.07 -6.31
C ALA A 766 -23.85 10.55 -6.15
N GLU A 767 -24.85 11.39 -6.37
CA GLU A 767 -24.78 12.82 -6.01
C GLU A 767 -24.98 12.99 -4.49
N LEU A 768 -24.25 13.93 -3.90
CA LEU A 768 -24.46 14.47 -2.55
C LEU A 768 -24.35 15.99 -2.61
N GLY A 769 -25.33 16.61 -3.26
CA GLY A 769 -25.42 18.04 -3.52
C GLY A 769 -26.86 18.52 -3.39
N SER A 770 -27.23 19.54 -4.17
CA SER A 770 -28.55 20.16 -4.06
C SER A 770 -29.73 19.25 -4.46
N LEU A 771 -29.53 18.20 -5.26
CA LEU A 771 -30.61 17.24 -5.56
C LEU A 771 -30.97 16.46 -4.29
N TYR A 772 -29.94 16.13 -3.50
CA TYR A 772 -30.09 15.41 -2.24
C TYR A 772 -30.47 16.33 -1.05
N LEU A 773 -29.73 17.43 -0.81
CA LEU A 773 -29.81 18.28 0.39
C LEU A 773 -30.57 19.60 0.20
N GLY A 774 -30.92 19.93 -1.05
CA GLY A 774 -31.63 21.16 -1.37
C GLY A 774 -33.14 21.04 -1.19
N GLU A 775 -33.82 22.18 -1.33
CA GLU A 775 -35.28 22.31 -1.29
C GLU A 775 -35.72 23.21 -2.46
N GLU A 776 -36.84 22.86 -3.09
CA GLU A 776 -37.51 23.67 -4.12
C GLU A 776 -38.93 24.00 -3.66
N ASP A 777 -39.47 25.13 -4.09
CA ASP A 777 -40.88 25.47 -3.90
C ASP A 777 -41.80 24.74 -4.91
N GLU A 778 -43.11 24.96 -4.82
CA GLU A 778 -44.10 24.33 -5.71
C GLU A 778 -43.92 24.72 -7.20
N ASP A 779 -43.28 25.87 -7.46
CA ASP A 779 -43.00 26.38 -8.80
C ASP A 779 -41.63 25.92 -9.33
N GLY A 780 -40.87 25.16 -8.52
CA GLY A 780 -39.54 24.64 -8.86
C GLY A 780 -38.39 25.64 -8.64
N ASN A 781 -38.61 26.73 -7.91
CA ASN A 781 -37.55 27.67 -7.57
C ASN A 781 -36.74 27.16 -6.37
N PRO A 782 -35.41 27.41 -6.32
CA PRO A 782 -34.59 26.99 -5.20
C PRO A 782 -34.95 27.74 -3.91
N VAL A 783 -35.30 27.01 -2.87
CA VAL A 783 -35.48 27.50 -1.50
C VAL A 783 -34.17 27.39 -0.72
N LYS A 784 -33.46 26.26 -0.90
CA LYS A 784 -32.22 25.94 -0.21
C LYS A 784 -31.33 25.10 -1.13
N SER A 785 -30.04 25.43 -1.17
CA SER A 785 -29.02 24.63 -1.85
C SER A 785 -28.18 23.87 -0.82
N ALA A 786 -27.52 22.81 -1.29
CA ALA A 786 -26.49 22.15 -0.50
C ALA A 786 -25.32 23.11 -0.23
N PRO A 787 -24.60 22.94 0.90
CA PRO A 787 -23.38 23.72 1.15
C PRO A 787 -22.30 23.45 0.10
N TYR A 788 -22.28 22.23 -0.46
CA TYR A 788 -21.33 21.78 -1.47
C TYR A 788 -22.03 20.88 -2.49
N GLU A 789 -21.54 20.90 -3.73
CA GLU A 789 -22.06 20.08 -4.82
C GLU A 789 -21.10 18.91 -5.07
N LEU A 790 -21.31 17.80 -4.35
CA LEU A 790 -20.38 16.67 -4.35
C LEU A 790 -20.90 15.47 -5.15
N VAL A 791 -19.98 14.68 -5.69
CA VAL A 791 -20.26 13.35 -6.27
C VAL A 791 -19.43 12.30 -5.55
N ARG A 792 -20.11 11.30 -5.00
CA ARG A 792 -19.47 10.18 -4.32
C ARG A 792 -19.15 9.05 -5.29
N LEU A 793 -17.89 8.66 -5.29
CA LEU A 793 -17.38 7.42 -5.87
C LEU A 793 -17.17 6.43 -4.72
N ALA A 794 -18.19 5.64 -4.38
CA ALA A 794 -18.09 4.63 -3.34
C ALA A 794 -17.25 3.44 -3.81
N LEU A 795 -16.48 2.85 -2.92
CA LEU A 795 -15.52 1.78 -3.21
C LEU A 795 -16.03 0.45 -2.62
N PRO A 796 -16.67 -0.42 -3.41
CA PRO A 796 -17.02 -1.76 -2.96
C PRO A 796 -15.77 -2.55 -2.52
N ARG A 797 -15.88 -3.21 -1.36
CA ARG A 797 -14.77 -3.93 -0.71
C ARG A 797 -14.38 -5.17 -1.53
N ARG A 798 -13.12 -5.29 -1.94
CA ARG A 798 -12.57 -6.47 -2.66
C ARG A 798 -13.16 -6.77 -4.04
N VAL A 799 -13.80 -5.79 -4.69
CA VAL A 799 -14.47 -5.98 -5.99
C VAL A 799 -13.62 -5.50 -7.16
N TYR A 800 -13.20 -4.23 -7.13
CA TYR A 800 -12.53 -3.59 -8.24
C TYR A 800 -11.03 -3.49 -8.00
N THR A 801 -10.27 -3.72 -9.07
CA THR A 801 -8.80 -3.61 -9.10
C THR A 801 -8.35 -2.21 -9.54
N ARG A 802 -7.05 -1.93 -9.42
CA ARG A 802 -6.43 -0.69 -9.91
C ARG A 802 -6.79 -0.33 -11.36
N SER A 803 -6.83 -1.30 -12.27
CA SER A 803 -7.17 -1.06 -13.69
C SER A 803 -8.61 -0.57 -13.89
N HIS A 804 -9.54 -0.98 -13.03
CA HIS A 804 -10.91 -0.47 -13.04
C HIS A 804 -10.94 1.00 -12.59
N TYR A 805 -10.15 1.36 -11.57
CA TYR A 805 -10.01 2.74 -11.12
C TYR A 805 -9.24 3.62 -12.12
N ASP A 806 -8.31 3.06 -12.89
CA ASP A 806 -7.67 3.77 -14.01
C ASP A 806 -8.67 4.14 -15.10
N HIS A 807 -9.67 3.28 -15.37
CA HIS A 807 -10.79 3.60 -16.26
C HIS A 807 -11.65 4.76 -15.74
N VAL A 808 -11.90 4.80 -14.43
CA VAL A 808 -12.57 5.94 -13.78
C VAL A 808 -11.76 7.22 -13.96
N GLY A 809 -10.46 7.19 -13.66
CA GLY A 809 -9.56 8.34 -13.85
C GLY A 809 -9.50 8.84 -15.30
N ARG A 810 -9.35 7.95 -16.28
CA ARG A 810 -9.38 8.33 -17.72
C ARG A 810 -10.71 8.91 -18.16
N THR A 811 -11.82 8.44 -17.57
CA THR A 811 -13.14 9.00 -17.85
C THR A 811 -13.26 10.41 -17.29
N LEU A 812 -12.83 10.64 -16.04
CA LEU A 812 -12.78 11.97 -15.44
C LEU A 812 -11.90 12.93 -16.23
N GLU A 813 -10.72 12.50 -16.68
CA GLU A 813 -9.81 13.32 -17.48
C GLU A 813 -10.49 13.83 -18.77
N ARG A 814 -11.26 12.97 -19.46
CA ARG A 814 -12.03 13.38 -20.64
C ARG A 814 -13.12 14.38 -20.29
N ILE A 815 -13.84 14.15 -19.19
CA ILE A 815 -14.91 15.06 -18.73
C ILE A 815 -14.33 16.43 -18.37
N ALA A 816 -13.22 16.47 -17.63
CA ALA A 816 -12.58 17.71 -17.22
C ALA A 816 -12.09 18.55 -18.41
N LYS A 817 -11.61 17.91 -19.48
CA LYS A 817 -11.21 18.58 -20.73
C LYS A 817 -12.38 19.21 -21.49
N GLU A 818 -13.59 18.71 -21.30
CA GLU A 818 -14.81 19.13 -22.00
C GLU A 818 -15.91 19.58 -21.02
N SER A 819 -15.54 20.11 -19.85
CA SER A 819 -16.47 20.39 -18.75
C SER A 819 -17.58 21.36 -19.14
N GLU A 820 -17.27 22.36 -19.98
CA GLU A 820 -18.23 23.34 -20.51
C GLU A 820 -19.35 22.70 -21.36
N SER A 821 -19.14 21.49 -21.90
CA SER A 821 -20.15 20.77 -22.68
C SER A 821 -21.21 20.06 -21.82
N VAL A 822 -20.98 19.97 -20.52
CA VAL A 822 -21.92 19.34 -19.58
C VAL A 822 -23.04 20.31 -19.28
N HIS A 823 -24.29 19.86 -19.43
CA HIS A 823 -25.48 20.64 -19.12
C HIS A 823 -26.07 20.22 -17.76
N GLY A 824 -26.80 21.16 -17.15
CA GLY A 824 -27.54 20.89 -15.91
C GLY A 824 -28.88 20.20 -16.15
N TYR A 825 -29.55 19.85 -15.05
CA TYR A 825 -30.83 19.13 -15.04
C TYR A 825 -31.89 19.89 -14.24
N ARG A 826 -33.16 19.64 -14.53
CA ARG A 826 -34.30 20.09 -13.72
C ARG A 826 -35.18 18.90 -13.34
N ILE A 827 -35.81 18.97 -12.17
CA ILE A 827 -36.78 17.97 -11.74
C ILE A 827 -38.09 18.16 -12.52
N VAL A 828 -38.69 17.04 -12.96
CA VAL A 828 -40.03 17.02 -13.57
C VAL A 828 -41.06 16.23 -12.75
N GLU A 829 -40.59 15.35 -11.87
CA GLU A 829 -41.41 14.59 -10.93
C GLU A 829 -40.55 14.25 -9.71
N GLN A 830 -41.05 14.44 -8.48
CA GLN A 830 -40.33 14.10 -7.25
C GLN A 830 -41.24 13.56 -6.14
N SER A 831 -40.67 12.75 -5.26
CA SER A 831 -41.31 12.30 -4.02
C SER A 831 -41.17 13.36 -2.92
N PRO A 832 -42.15 13.53 -2.01
CA PRO A 832 -42.03 14.47 -0.90
C PRO A 832 -40.92 14.13 0.10
N ILE A 833 -40.50 12.87 0.17
CA ILE A 833 -39.46 12.39 1.10
C ILE A 833 -38.44 11.57 0.30
N LEU A 834 -37.15 11.76 0.59
CA LEU A 834 -36.03 11.06 -0.07
C LEU A 834 -36.08 11.17 -1.61
N ARG A 835 -36.35 12.38 -2.12
CA ARG A 835 -36.63 12.66 -3.54
C ARG A 835 -35.58 12.08 -4.51
N HIS A 836 -34.31 12.14 -4.16
CA HIS A 836 -33.19 11.71 -5.01
C HIS A 836 -33.30 10.25 -5.49
N PHE A 837 -33.95 9.35 -4.73
CA PHE A 837 -34.14 7.95 -5.14
C PHE A 837 -35.16 7.77 -6.27
N ARG A 838 -36.09 8.70 -6.44
CA ARG A 838 -37.27 8.53 -7.34
C ARG A 838 -37.55 9.74 -8.23
N ALA A 839 -36.74 10.79 -8.13
CA ALA A 839 -36.90 11.97 -8.97
C ALA A 839 -36.75 11.59 -10.45
N LYS A 840 -37.58 12.16 -11.31
CA LYS A 840 -37.39 12.15 -12.76
C LYS A 840 -36.85 13.51 -13.16
N LEU A 841 -35.81 13.51 -14.00
CA LEU A 841 -35.12 14.71 -14.44
C LEU A 841 -35.12 14.84 -15.95
N GLN A 842 -34.86 16.05 -16.42
CA GLN A 842 -34.64 16.36 -17.83
C GLN A 842 -33.48 17.37 -17.97
N PRO A 843 -32.69 17.28 -19.07
CA PRO A 843 -31.71 18.31 -19.42
C PRO A 843 -32.32 19.71 -19.46
N VAL A 844 -31.60 20.70 -18.94
CA VAL A 844 -31.91 22.11 -19.19
C VAL A 844 -31.36 22.47 -20.56
N THR A 845 -32.24 22.59 -21.56
CA THR A 845 -31.87 23.14 -22.88
C THR A 845 -31.80 24.66 -22.77
N GLY A 846 -30.66 25.24 -23.16
CA GLY A 846 -30.46 26.70 -23.22
C GLY A 846 -31.37 27.40 -24.22
#